data_AF-A0A951XW70-F1
#
_entry.id   AF-A0A951XW70-F1
#
_cell.length_a   1.000
_cell.length_b   1.000
_cell.length_c   1.000
_cell.angle_alpha   90.00
_cell.angle_beta   90.00
_cell.angle_gamma   90.00
#
_symmetry.space_group_name_H-M   'P 1'
#
loop_
_entity.id
_entity.type
_entity.pdbx_description
1 polymer ?
#
loop_
_entity_poly.entity_id
_entity_poly.type
_entity_poly.pdbx_seq_one_letter_code
_entity_poly.pdbx_strand_id
1 'polypeptide(L)'
;MEHTIPSAPKKHVEGFSLIQMSMVMAVGAILLLAMLPGGEMGNDANKTAITYERMAAIEEAMKAFMVTNLRRPCPANGTYGRDSSKFGLEAENPGSCTGGSSISANFSDASTEAVAGMVPVRSLNLPDEYALDGYGRRIMYVVDKRATLVESPFPSSNINACYDMQLYGKTGDIEIKATSTDTVIKDYVMWALISYGKSGHGAYPMQGGTGRLNASGGSTTSIPDDALLNAFVDPNFGTNFTGQLVRKEANPSSNYDTVVWYNESTKNSCCMGKACNYGFNMATEGSSLDSTAGVNTATGDINGDGIMDLVITNTTATSPIAYVVWGTKTGWPVTKMFNKDNLEGASPTGGFSIVNNSGITSFGRTLAIGDVNGDSYDDIVLGGSQITVVFGGPSITSSINTSALNGTNGLRIQYTLTGTPGDVTVAKFNTDDYADIVFSAGLTSNRIWGLFGTDASGWAARAPSGSWDAEAITLATDGFVFDSPHAATFPIGHGLFAMAHGDVNGDGHRDLLMGDATASGSIGKAYVLFGGAGFVGTPGTPPSLTVSFDGTQASYFHYGPLTRIQLGISVAAADMNNDGIDDIIMGSNGPYVYIHAGTVTWTGSYDINASYATRINITASKPSWIYQSASSVLRASDINNDGRTDLLIGVRSSSACVKDGDTTGTVGSIYALFQPATGWPASANLFQNDPSGTCNGSEINTTSLNGGTACATTADCAFRIDGPTAGEYAYIPLVTDLNRDSKKEIVVAAPGHDSGVGAIYAIYGRRAVPWDSMIDLAVIAHTDVAALAGDGGEDAEE
;
A
#
# COMPACT_ATOMS: atom_id res chain seq x y z
N MET A 1 19.00 -101.34 21.13
CA MET A 1 20.33 -101.47 20.50
C MET A 1 20.50 -100.25 19.61
N GLU A 2 21.01 -99.18 20.21
CA GLU A 2 22.34 -98.61 19.88
C GLU A 2 22.39 -98.03 18.46
N HIS A 3 22.17 -96.71 18.31
CA HIS A 3 23.20 -95.65 18.30
C HIS A 3 24.27 -95.82 17.22
N THR A 4 24.16 -95.02 16.15
CA THR A 4 25.29 -94.35 15.48
C THR A 4 24.77 -93.17 14.65
N ILE A 5 25.30 -91.97 14.93
CA ILE A 5 25.05 -90.72 14.20
C ILE A 5 25.97 -90.65 12.97
N PRO A 6 25.48 -90.23 11.80
CA PRO A 6 26.31 -89.57 10.80
C PRO A 6 25.85 -88.13 10.51
N SER A 7 26.85 -87.28 10.29
CA SER A 7 26.84 -85.83 10.07
C SER A 7 25.80 -85.29 9.08
N ALA A 8 25.21 -84.13 9.42
CA ALA A 8 24.40 -83.33 8.49
C ALA A 8 25.26 -82.79 7.31
N PRO A 9 24.82 -82.98 6.04
CA PRO A 9 25.47 -82.39 4.88
C PRO A 9 25.12 -80.90 4.74
N LYS A 10 26.11 -80.10 4.35
CA LYS A 10 26.00 -78.65 4.09
C LYS A 10 24.95 -78.36 3.00
N LYS A 11 24.01 -77.45 3.28
CA LYS A 11 23.04 -76.92 2.32
C LYS A 11 23.78 -76.01 1.32
N HIS A 12 23.91 -76.45 0.07
CA HIS A 12 24.39 -75.58 -1.01
C HIS A 12 23.37 -74.46 -1.24
N VAL A 13 23.82 -73.21 -1.15
CA VAL A 13 23.07 -72.06 -1.67
C VAL A 13 23.32 -72.07 -3.18
N GLU A 14 22.29 -72.37 -3.97
CA GLU A 14 22.36 -72.27 -5.42
C GLU A 14 22.53 -70.80 -5.80
N GLY A 15 23.74 -70.44 -6.22
CA GLY A 15 24.03 -69.14 -6.82
C GLY A 15 23.43 -69.06 -8.22
N PHE A 16 22.91 -67.89 -8.59
CA PHE A 16 22.35 -67.63 -9.91
C PHE A 16 23.33 -68.02 -11.03
N SER A 17 22.81 -68.68 -12.06
CA SER A 17 23.57 -69.02 -13.27
C SER A 17 24.10 -67.75 -13.95
N LEU A 18 25.31 -67.80 -14.51
CA LEU A 18 25.88 -66.71 -15.31
C LEU A 18 24.93 -66.24 -16.43
N ILE A 19 24.11 -67.14 -16.96
CA ILE A 19 23.10 -66.83 -17.99
C ILE A 19 21.97 -65.99 -17.38
N GLN A 20 21.52 -66.31 -16.16
CA GLN A 20 20.49 -65.54 -15.47
C GLN A 20 20.98 -64.14 -15.11
N MET A 21 22.23 -64.01 -14.66
CA MET A 21 22.84 -62.70 -14.43
C MET A 21 23.02 -61.90 -15.72
N SER A 22 23.35 -62.54 -16.86
CA SER A 22 23.42 -61.84 -18.14
C SER A 22 22.06 -61.35 -18.64
N MET A 23 20.99 -62.11 -18.38
CA MET A 23 19.63 -61.70 -18.75
C MET A 23 19.13 -60.56 -17.88
N VAL A 24 19.39 -60.60 -16.57
CA VAL A 24 19.03 -59.50 -15.66
C VAL A 24 19.82 -58.22 -15.99
N MET A 25 21.11 -58.35 -16.33
CA MET A 25 21.91 -57.20 -16.77
C MET A 25 21.46 -56.67 -18.13
N ALA A 26 21.08 -57.53 -19.08
CA ALA A 26 20.57 -57.10 -20.38
C ALA A 26 19.21 -56.40 -20.26
N VAL A 27 18.28 -56.95 -19.48
CA VAL A 27 16.96 -56.34 -19.23
C VAL A 27 17.11 -55.06 -18.40
N GLY A 28 18.00 -55.04 -17.41
CA GLY A 28 18.34 -53.85 -16.63
C GLY A 28 18.96 -52.75 -17.48
N ALA A 29 19.85 -53.08 -18.42
CA ALA A 29 20.43 -52.13 -19.36
C ALA A 29 19.39 -51.59 -20.35
N ILE A 30 18.46 -52.41 -20.83
CA ILE A 30 17.37 -51.98 -21.72
C ILE A 30 16.38 -51.06 -20.98
N LEU A 31 16.07 -51.34 -19.71
CA LEU A 31 15.24 -50.48 -18.87
C LEU A 31 15.95 -49.16 -18.51
N LEU A 32 17.27 -49.19 -18.26
CA LEU A 32 18.09 -47.98 -18.09
C LEU A 32 18.17 -47.16 -19.38
N LEU A 33 18.19 -47.79 -20.55
CA LEU A 33 18.11 -47.13 -21.86
C LEU A 33 16.72 -46.52 -22.13
N ALA A 34 15.65 -47.08 -21.56
CA ALA A 34 14.30 -46.51 -21.62
C ALA A 34 14.08 -45.37 -20.61
N MET A 35 14.93 -45.25 -19.59
CA MET A 35 14.96 -44.14 -18.62
C MET A 35 15.96 -43.03 -19.00
N LEU A 36 16.80 -43.24 -20.00
CA LEU A 36 17.54 -42.17 -20.64
C LEU A 36 16.55 -41.36 -21.49
N PRO A 37 16.48 -40.02 -21.35
CA PRO A 37 15.58 -39.19 -22.12
C PRO A 37 15.91 -39.37 -23.61
N GLY A 38 15.07 -40.16 -24.29
CA GLY A 38 15.18 -40.42 -25.70
C GLY A 38 14.92 -39.14 -26.51
N GLY A 39 15.84 -38.85 -27.42
CA GLY A 39 15.54 -38.31 -28.75
C GLY A 39 14.92 -36.91 -28.81
N GLU A 40 15.78 -35.90 -28.74
CA GLU A 40 15.69 -34.58 -29.40
C GLU A 40 14.51 -33.63 -29.08
N MET A 41 13.35 -34.08 -28.57
CA MET A 41 12.29 -33.16 -28.12
C MET A 41 12.43 -32.71 -26.65
N GLY A 42 13.16 -33.47 -25.82
CA GLY A 42 13.36 -33.13 -24.40
C GLY A 42 14.56 -32.20 -24.11
N ASN A 43 15.50 -32.03 -25.04
CA ASN A 43 16.72 -31.27 -24.80
C ASN A 43 16.48 -29.76 -24.95
N ASP A 44 15.72 -29.33 -25.96
CA ASP A 44 15.50 -27.90 -26.23
C ASP A 44 14.54 -27.29 -25.20
N ALA A 45 13.49 -28.00 -24.78
CA ALA A 45 12.61 -27.56 -23.69
C ALA A 45 13.37 -27.38 -22.36
N ASN A 46 14.25 -28.32 -22.01
CA ASN A 46 15.09 -28.22 -20.81
C ASN A 46 16.09 -27.06 -20.90
N LYS A 47 16.71 -26.84 -22.07
CA LYS A 47 17.61 -25.70 -22.28
C LYS A 47 16.88 -24.37 -22.21
N THR A 48 15.68 -24.27 -22.77
CA THR A 48 14.84 -23.08 -22.65
C THR A 48 14.43 -22.83 -21.19
N ALA A 49 14.07 -23.86 -20.44
CA ALA A 49 13.79 -23.74 -19.01
C ALA A 49 15.00 -23.22 -18.21
N ILE A 50 16.19 -23.76 -18.47
CA ILE A 50 17.46 -23.27 -17.87
C ILE A 50 17.71 -21.81 -18.24
N THR A 51 17.42 -21.39 -19.48
CA THR A 51 17.55 -19.99 -19.89
C THR A 51 16.67 -19.07 -19.05
N TYR A 52 15.39 -19.39 -18.87
CA TYR A 52 14.47 -18.60 -18.05
C TYR A 52 14.86 -18.60 -16.57
N GLU A 53 15.29 -19.74 -16.02
CA GLU A 53 15.78 -19.84 -14.64
C GLU A 53 16.99 -18.93 -14.39
N ARG A 54 17.97 -18.93 -15.31
CA ARG A 54 19.16 -18.08 -15.19
C ARG A 54 18.82 -16.61 -15.36
N MET A 55 17.96 -16.29 -16.32
CA MET A 55 17.46 -14.93 -16.50
C MET A 55 16.78 -14.42 -15.21
N ALA A 56 15.88 -15.21 -14.62
CA ALA A 56 15.23 -14.88 -13.34
C ALA A 56 16.25 -14.61 -12.21
N ALA A 57 17.25 -15.48 -12.07
CA ALA A 57 18.31 -15.28 -11.07
C ALA A 57 19.17 -14.02 -11.34
N ILE A 58 19.42 -13.69 -12.60
CA ILE A 58 20.11 -12.45 -12.99
C ILE A 58 19.28 -11.23 -12.57
N GLU A 59 17.97 -11.25 -12.79
CA GLU A 59 17.11 -10.14 -12.37
C GLU A 59 17.12 -9.95 -10.85
N GLU A 60 17.00 -11.03 -10.07
CA GLU A 60 17.07 -10.96 -8.61
C GLU A 60 18.42 -10.42 -8.11
N ALA A 61 19.53 -10.83 -8.74
CA ALA A 61 20.84 -10.27 -8.41
C ALA A 61 20.96 -8.79 -8.80
N MET A 62 20.36 -8.37 -9.93
CA MET A 62 20.30 -6.96 -10.31
C MET A 62 19.45 -6.14 -9.32
N LYS A 63 18.37 -6.70 -8.76
CA LYS A 63 17.59 -6.05 -7.69
C LYS A 63 18.44 -5.86 -6.43
N ALA A 64 19.15 -6.90 -5.99
CA ALA A 64 20.07 -6.79 -4.85
C ALA A 64 21.17 -5.75 -5.10
N PHE A 65 21.74 -5.71 -6.31
CA PHE A 65 22.73 -4.71 -6.71
C PHE A 65 22.17 -3.29 -6.62
N MET A 66 20.94 -3.06 -7.08
CA MET A 66 20.27 -1.76 -7.00
C MET A 66 20.06 -1.29 -5.55
N VAL A 67 19.76 -2.19 -4.62
CA VAL A 67 19.58 -1.83 -3.20
C VAL A 67 20.86 -1.23 -2.61
N THR A 68 22.02 -1.78 -2.97
CA THR A 68 23.30 -1.30 -2.43
C THR A 68 23.88 -0.12 -3.21
N ASN A 69 23.69 -0.08 -4.54
CA ASN A 69 24.38 0.85 -5.43
C ASN A 69 23.49 1.98 -5.95
N LEU A 70 22.18 1.93 -5.70
CA LEU A 70 21.19 2.91 -6.16
C LEU A 70 21.23 3.16 -7.67
N ARG A 71 21.53 2.10 -8.44
CA ARG A 71 21.59 2.10 -9.91
C ARG A 71 21.56 0.67 -10.45
N ARG A 72 21.25 0.49 -11.73
CA ARG A 72 21.55 -0.77 -12.43
C ARG A 72 23.05 -0.87 -12.77
N PRO A 73 23.58 -2.10 -12.87
CA PRO A 73 24.95 -2.30 -13.30
C PRO A 73 25.11 -1.93 -14.78
N CYS A 74 26.32 -1.57 -15.19
CA CYS A 74 26.63 -1.46 -16.61
C CYS A 74 26.81 -2.85 -17.25
N PRO A 75 26.49 -3.04 -18.54
CA PRO A 75 26.76 -4.31 -19.21
C PRO A 75 28.26 -4.64 -19.26
N ALA A 76 28.61 -5.91 -19.09
CA ALA A 76 29.97 -6.41 -19.21
C ALA A 76 30.37 -6.64 -20.67
N ASN A 77 31.67 -6.75 -20.93
CA ASN A 77 32.16 -7.05 -22.27
C ASN A 77 32.10 -8.56 -22.59
N GLY A 78 31.30 -8.93 -23.59
CA GLY A 78 31.13 -10.31 -24.07
C GLY A 78 32.33 -10.90 -24.83
N THR A 79 33.37 -10.12 -25.14
CA THR A 79 34.56 -10.63 -25.85
C THR A 79 35.55 -11.35 -24.94
N TYR A 80 35.56 -11.06 -23.64
CA TYR A 80 36.53 -11.66 -22.71
C TYR A 80 36.17 -13.11 -22.41
N GLY A 81 37.14 -14.03 -22.51
CA GLY A 81 36.97 -15.41 -22.08
C GLY A 81 36.90 -15.56 -20.56
N ARG A 82 36.36 -16.68 -20.07
CA ARG A 82 36.15 -16.91 -18.62
C ARG A 82 37.42 -16.84 -17.77
N ASP A 83 38.55 -17.20 -18.35
CA ASP A 83 39.86 -17.13 -17.69
C ASP A 83 40.38 -15.68 -17.54
N SER A 84 39.72 -14.70 -18.16
CA SER A 84 40.06 -13.28 -18.01
C SER A 84 39.63 -12.76 -16.65
N SER A 85 40.50 -11.95 -16.03
CA SER A 85 40.14 -11.16 -14.84
C SER A 85 39.01 -10.15 -15.11
N LYS A 86 38.80 -9.79 -16.38
CA LYS A 86 37.77 -8.84 -16.83
C LYS A 86 36.42 -9.50 -17.15
N PHE A 87 36.35 -10.83 -17.12
CA PHE A 87 35.10 -11.55 -17.40
C PHE A 87 34.04 -11.22 -16.36
N GLY A 88 32.83 -10.90 -16.80
CA GLY A 88 31.68 -10.68 -15.92
C GLY A 88 31.74 -9.43 -15.04
N LEU A 89 32.69 -8.52 -15.27
CA LEU A 89 32.74 -7.21 -14.60
C LEU A 89 31.94 -6.18 -15.41
N GLU A 90 31.11 -5.40 -14.73
CA GLU A 90 30.43 -4.26 -15.33
C GLU A 90 31.41 -3.25 -15.95
N ALA A 91 30.96 -2.53 -16.98
CA ALA A 91 31.75 -1.44 -17.55
C ALA A 91 31.99 -0.30 -16.54
N GLU A 92 33.13 0.36 -16.68
CA GLU A 92 33.72 1.16 -15.59
C GLU A 92 32.98 2.45 -15.24
N ASN A 93 32.44 3.19 -16.23
CA ASN A 93 31.77 4.47 -15.98
C ASN A 93 30.25 4.38 -16.11
N PRO A 94 29.50 4.33 -14.98
CA PRO A 94 28.07 4.68 -14.90
C PRO A 94 27.65 5.84 -15.80
N GLY A 95 26.47 5.75 -16.43
CA GLY A 95 25.92 6.80 -17.30
C GLY A 95 26.46 6.83 -18.72
N SER A 96 27.61 6.20 -18.98
CA SER A 96 28.11 5.97 -20.34
C SER A 96 28.32 4.49 -20.62
N CYS A 97 28.54 3.68 -19.57
CA CYS A 97 29.00 2.31 -19.62
C CYS A 97 30.22 2.11 -20.54
N THR A 98 31.07 3.14 -20.56
CA THR A 98 32.37 3.14 -21.22
C THR A 98 33.48 3.21 -20.17
N GLY A 99 34.71 2.89 -20.57
CA GLY A 99 35.89 3.00 -19.72
C GLY A 99 37.10 3.14 -20.63
N GLY A 100 38.01 4.06 -20.31
CA GLY A 100 39.26 4.16 -21.06
C GLY A 100 40.01 2.83 -21.05
N SER A 101 40.44 2.35 -22.22
CA SER A 101 41.32 1.19 -22.50
C SER A 101 41.14 -0.15 -21.76
N SER A 102 40.18 -0.36 -20.85
CA SER A 102 40.20 -1.55 -19.99
C SER A 102 38.92 -2.38 -19.93
N ILE A 103 37.72 -1.83 -19.68
CA ILE A 103 36.45 -2.60 -19.58
C ILE A 103 35.27 -1.71 -20.05
N SER A 104 34.74 -1.98 -21.24
CA SER A 104 33.59 -1.27 -21.82
C SER A 104 32.46 -2.23 -22.21
N ALA A 105 31.22 -1.75 -22.24
CA ALA A 105 30.13 -2.48 -22.91
C ALA A 105 30.45 -2.70 -24.40
N ASN A 106 29.76 -3.66 -25.04
CA ASN A 106 30.04 -4.03 -26.43
C ASN A 106 29.43 -3.07 -27.45
N PHE A 107 28.28 -2.49 -27.12
CA PHE A 107 27.51 -1.65 -28.01
C PHE A 107 27.04 -0.42 -27.26
N SER A 108 27.27 0.76 -27.82
CA SER A 108 26.71 2.02 -27.38
C SER A 108 26.44 2.84 -28.63
N ASP A 109 25.23 3.37 -28.77
CA ASP A 109 24.92 4.32 -29.83
C ASP A 109 24.89 5.74 -29.23
N ALA A 110 25.33 6.74 -29.99
CA ALA A 110 25.27 8.14 -29.58
C ALA A 110 23.89 8.76 -29.84
N SER A 111 23.07 8.13 -30.68
CA SER A 111 21.72 8.61 -31.04
C SER A 111 20.62 8.08 -30.13
N THR A 112 20.92 7.08 -29.31
CA THR A 112 20.02 6.50 -28.30
C THR A 112 20.71 6.42 -26.93
N GLU A 113 19.92 6.32 -25.88
CA GLU A 113 20.37 6.07 -24.51
C GLU A 113 20.62 4.58 -24.25
N ALA A 114 20.40 3.70 -25.22
CA ALA A 114 20.65 2.27 -25.07
C ALA A 114 22.15 1.94 -25.07
N VAL A 115 22.54 0.99 -24.21
CA VAL A 115 23.86 0.36 -24.19
C VAL A 115 23.70 -1.14 -23.95
N ALA A 116 24.53 -1.97 -24.61
CA ALA A 116 24.40 -3.43 -24.54
C ALA A 116 25.75 -4.15 -24.40
N GLY A 117 25.71 -5.28 -23.71
CA GLY A 117 26.86 -6.16 -23.48
C GLY A 117 26.43 -7.45 -22.79
N MET A 118 27.38 -8.30 -22.40
CA MET A 118 27.08 -9.49 -21.61
C MET A 118 26.56 -9.11 -20.21
N VAL A 119 25.75 -9.97 -19.60
CA VAL A 119 25.39 -9.85 -18.18
C VAL A 119 26.66 -9.76 -17.29
N PRO A 120 26.77 -8.79 -16.37
CA PRO A 120 27.94 -8.60 -15.51
C PRO A 120 27.91 -9.53 -14.28
N VAL A 121 27.98 -10.85 -14.51
CA VAL A 121 27.77 -11.88 -13.47
C VAL A 121 28.68 -11.76 -12.25
N ARG A 122 29.96 -11.39 -12.41
CA ARG A 122 30.88 -11.25 -11.27
C ARG A 122 30.60 -9.99 -10.45
N SER A 123 30.23 -8.88 -11.11
CA SER A 123 29.74 -7.69 -10.42
C SER A 123 28.41 -7.93 -9.69
N LEU A 124 27.60 -8.87 -10.19
CA LEU A 124 26.35 -9.32 -9.57
C LEU A 124 26.53 -10.42 -8.52
N ASN A 125 27.77 -10.84 -8.23
CA ASN A 125 28.07 -11.95 -7.32
C ASN A 125 27.36 -13.27 -7.70
N LEU A 126 27.20 -13.51 -9.00
CA LEU A 126 26.65 -14.75 -9.57
C LEU A 126 27.77 -15.64 -10.13
N PRO A 127 27.59 -16.98 -10.13
CA PRO A 127 28.51 -17.89 -10.78
C PRO A 127 28.63 -17.63 -12.29
N ASP A 128 29.83 -17.85 -12.85
CA ASP A 128 30.14 -17.56 -14.27
C ASP A 128 29.22 -18.27 -15.29
N GLU A 129 28.59 -19.39 -14.90
CA GLU A 129 27.63 -20.12 -15.74
C GLU A 129 26.31 -19.37 -16.00
N TYR A 130 25.94 -18.43 -15.12
CA TYR A 130 24.76 -17.58 -15.32
C TYR A 130 24.96 -16.57 -16.45
N ALA A 131 26.19 -16.38 -16.93
CA ALA A 131 26.44 -15.57 -18.12
C ALA A 131 25.96 -16.26 -19.40
N LEU A 132 25.61 -17.55 -19.34
CA LEU A 132 25.24 -18.38 -20.48
C LEU A 132 23.76 -18.78 -20.43
N ASP A 133 23.11 -18.85 -21.58
CA ASP A 133 21.81 -19.49 -21.73
C ASP A 133 21.91 -21.02 -21.71
N GLY A 134 20.78 -21.73 -21.73
CA GLY A 134 20.77 -23.20 -21.74
C GLY A 134 21.43 -23.82 -22.98
N TYR A 135 21.66 -23.04 -24.04
CA TYR A 135 22.32 -23.47 -25.27
C TYR A 135 23.82 -23.12 -25.29
N GLY A 136 24.36 -22.57 -24.19
CA GLY A 136 25.77 -22.25 -24.01
C GLY A 136 26.22 -20.95 -24.68
N ARG A 137 25.29 -20.07 -25.06
CA ARG A 137 25.60 -18.73 -25.60
C ARG A 137 25.50 -17.68 -24.51
N ARG A 138 26.22 -16.58 -24.66
CA ARG A 138 26.16 -15.49 -23.68
C ARG A 138 24.81 -14.78 -23.72
N ILE A 139 24.22 -14.58 -22.55
CA ILE A 139 23.02 -13.75 -22.38
C ILE A 139 23.45 -12.29 -22.55
N MET A 140 22.78 -11.58 -23.46
CA MET A 140 22.97 -10.15 -23.66
C MET A 140 22.11 -9.39 -22.66
N TYR A 141 22.63 -8.27 -22.18
CA TYR A 141 21.99 -7.32 -21.32
C TYR A 141 22.02 -5.96 -22.00
N VAL A 142 20.83 -5.43 -22.27
CA VAL A 142 20.62 -4.08 -22.79
C VAL A 142 20.07 -3.25 -21.64
N VAL A 143 20.61 -2.05 -21.45
CA VAL A 143 20.16 -1.11 -20.44
C VAL A 143 20.20 0.29 -21.02
N ASP A 144 19.28 1.12 -20.55
CA ASP A 144 19.34 2.55 -20.75
C ASP A 144 20.46 3.15 -19.88
N LYS A 145 21.37 3.92 -20.46
CA LYS A 145 22.54 4.51 -19.77
C LYS A 145 22.11 5.32 -18.56
N ARG A 146 20.96 5.99 -18.63
CA ARG A 146 20.35 6.81 -17.58
C ARG A 146 20.00 5.98 -16.34
N ALA A 147 19.61 4.72 -16.54
CA ALA A 147 19.36 3.73 -15.49
C ALA A 147 20.64 3.26 -14.76
N THR A 148 21.82 3.53 -15.34
CA THR A 148 23.11 3.18 -14.73
C THR A 148 23.74 4.33 -13.96
N LEU A 149 23.15 5.52 -13.92
CA LEU A 149 23.61 6.62 -13.08
C LEU A 149 23.23 6.36 -11.61
N VAL A 150 24.09 6.78 -10.68
CA VAL A 150 23.79 6.73 -9.23
C VAL A 150 22.71 7.76 -8.91
N GLU A 151 21.63 7.34 -8.25
CA GLU A 151 20.57 8.25 -7.79
C GLU A 151 21.08 9.21 -6.69
N SER A 152 20.87 10.52 -6.88
CA SER A 152 21.15 11.55 -5.87
C SER A 152 19.91 11.72 -4.97
N PRO A 153 20.08 11.85 -3.64
CA PRO A 153 18.96 12.10 -2.71
C PRO A 153 18.34 13.50 -2.83
N PHE A 154 18.83 14.37 -3.72
CA PHE A 154 18.30 15.71 -3.95
C PHE A 154 18.13 15.98 -5.45
N PRO A 155 17.01 16.62 -5.87
CA PRO A 155 16.81 17.05 -7.25
C PRO A 155 17.85 18.12 -7.59
N SER A 156 18.68 17.82 -8.58
CA SER A 156 19.60 18.79 -9.16
C SER A 156 19.19 19.02 -10.61
N SER A 157 19.29 20.25 -11.09
CA SER A 157 18.80 20.67 -12.40
C SER A 157 19.49 20.03 -13.61
N ASN A 158 20.34 19.01 -13.43
CA ASN A 158 21.19 18.44 -14.48
C ASN A 158 21.56 16.95 -14.34
N ILE A 159 20.76 16.13 -13.66
CA ILE A 159 20.97 14.67 -13.66
C ILE A 159 19.82 14.00 -14.41
N ASN A 160 20.15 13.16 -15.40
CA ASN A 160 19.21 12.38 -16.21
C ASN A 160 18.96 10.99 -15.58
N ALA A 161 18.93 10.86 -14.24
CA ALA A 161 18.74 9.57 -13.57
C ALA A 161 17.25 9.16 -13.58
N CYS A 162 16.94 7.87 -13.35
CA CYS A 162 15.55 7.40 -13.45
C CYS A 162 14.58 8.16 -12.52
N TYR A 163 15.05 8.51 -11.32
CA TYR A 163 14.35 9.38 -10.38
C TYR A 163 13.90 10.70 -11.04
N ASP A 164 14.82 11.45 -11.66
CA ASP A 164 14.51 12.72 -12.34
C ASP A 164 13.67 12.52 -13.60
N MET A 165 13.78 11.38 -14.27
CA MET A 165 13.01 11.10 -15.49
C MET A 165 11.54 10.74 -15.22
N GLN A 166 11.28 10.07 -14.09
CA GLN A 166 9.93 9.80 -13.62
C GLN A 166 9.21 11.09 -13.19
N LEU A 167 9.95 12.03 -12.59
CA LEU A 167 9.48 13.39 -12.24
C LEU A 167 9.04 14.24 -13.46
N TYR A 168 9.44 13.89 -14.69
CA TYR A 168 9.10 14.62 -15.92
C TYR A 168 8.34 13.77 -16.94
N GLY A 169 7.73 12.65 -16.52
CA GLY A 169 6.90 11.81 -17.40
C GLY A 169 7.65 11.12 -18.54
N LYS A 170 8.96 10.88 -18.41
CA LYS A 170 9.77 10.22 -19.44
C LYS A 170 9.78 8.69 -19.28
N THR A 171 9.83 7.98 -20.40
CA THR A 171 9.95 6.51 -20.47
C THR A 171 11.38 6.06 -20.75
N GLY A 172 11.61 4.75 -20.71
CA GLY A 172 12.87 4.16 -21.21
C GLY A 172 13.06 4.38 -22.71
N ASP A 173 14.32 4.32 -23.16
CA ASP A 173 14.69 4.56 -24.56
C ASP A 173 14.82 3.27 -25.39
N ILE A 174 14.66 2.10 -24.76
CA ILE A 174 14.69 0.82 -25.47
C ILE A 174 13.28 0.51 -25.99
N GLU A 175 13.14 0.39 -27.30
CA GLU A 175 11.86 0.14 -27.96
C GLU A 175 11.63 -1.36 -28.17
N ILE A 176 10.48 -1.87 -27.72
CA ILE A 176 10.02 -3.22 -28.01
C ILE A 176 8.99 -3.19 -29.15
N LYS A 177 9.25 -3.96 -30.20
CA LYS A 177 8.42 -4.08 -31.41
C LYS A 177 7.90 -5.51 -31.60
N ALA A 178 6.81 -5.67 -32.37
CA ALA A 178 6.31 -7.00 -32.72
C ALA A 178 7.11 -7.62 -33.87
N THR A 179 7.54 -6.79 -34.82
CA THR A 179 8.40 -7.15 -35.95
C THR A 179 9.40 -6.02 -36.24
N SER A 180 10.48 -6.34 -36.95
CA SER A 180 11.53 -5.39 -37.34
C SER A 180 11.05 -4.27 -38.27
N THR A 181 9.94 -4.49 -38.98
CA THR A 181 9.33 -3.53 -39.91
C THR A 181 8.25 -2.66 -39.28
N ASP A 182 7.85 -2.95 -38.04
CA ASP A 182 6.79 -2.18 -37.37
C ASP A 182 7.26 -0.75 -37.06
N THR A 183 6.40 0.20 -37.43
CA THR A 183 6.54 1.61 -37.07
C THR A 183 5.83 1.96 -35.77
N VAL A 184 4.95 1.07 -35.27
CA VAL A 184 4.24 1.23 -34.00
C VAL A 184 5.01 0.52 -32.90
N ILE A 185 5.47 1.29 -31.92
CA ILE A 185 6.21 0.80 -30.75
C ILE A 185 5.20 0.20 -29.76
N LYS A 186 5.48 -1.00 -29.24
CA LYS A 186 4.60 -1.68 -28.29
C LYS A 186 4.87 -1.26 -26.86
N ASP A 187 6.14 -1.27 -26.47
CA ASP A 187 6.57 -0.94 -25.12
C ASP A 187 7.91 -0.21 -25.15
N TYR A 188 8.10 0.73 -24.24
CA TYR A 188 9.39 1.35 -23.90
C TYR A 188 9.91 0.74 -22.59
N VAL A 189 11.18 0.33 -22.55
CA VAL A 189 11.75 -0.34 -21.37
C VAL A 189 13.09 0.25 -20.97
N MET A 190 13.42 0.18 -19.67
CA MET A 190 14.72 0.63 -19.14
C MET A 190 15.84 -0.40 -19.33
N TRP A 191 15.47 -1.67 -19.54
CA TRP A 191 16.40 -2.77 -19.71
C TRP A 191 15.73 -3.98 -20.35
N ALA A 192 16.54 -4.87 -20.92
CA ALA A 192 16.12 -6.18 -21.39
C ALA A 192 17.28 -7.19 -21.35
N LEU A 193 16.95 -8.47 -21.18
CA LEU A 193 17.85 -9.60 -21.34
C LEU A 193 17.51 -10.35 -22.63
N ILE A 194 18.54 -10.79 -23.36
CA ILE A 194 18.37 -11.48 -24.64
C ILE A 194 19.12 -12.82 -24.61
N SER A 195 18.42 -13.90 -24.93
CA SER A 195 19.02 -15.18 -25.31
C SER A 195 18.81 -15.40 -26.79
N TYR A 196 19.87 -15.85 -27.46
CA TYR A 196 19.87 -16.10 -28.90
C TYR A 196 19.40 -17.52 -29.27
N GLY A 197 18.67 -18.19 -28.36
CA GLY A 197 17.99 -19.45 -28.63
C GLY A 197 18.93 -20.61 -28.98
N LYS A 198 18.52 -21.45 -29.95
CA LYS A 198 19.23 -22.58 -30.58
C LYS A 198 20.00 -22.20 -31.84
N SER A 199 19.67 -21.07 -32.48
CA SER A 199 20.29 -20.56 -33.70
C SER A 199 21.58 -19.79 -33.42
N GLY A 200 21.55 -18.93 -32.40
CA GLY A 200 22.74 -18.29 -31.82
C GLY A 200 23.23 -17.11 -32.62
N HIS A 201 22.43 -16.64 -33.57
CA HIS A 201 22.77 -15.54 -34.45
C HIS A 201 23.10 -14.28 -33.63
N GLY A 202 24.31 -13.76 -33.79
CA GLY A 202 24.77 -12.58 -33.06
C GLY A 202 25.32 -12.84 -31.66
N ALA A 203 25.22 -14.06 -31.13
CA ALA A 203 25.71 -14.37 -29.81
C ALA A 203 27.25 -14.39 -29.75
N TYR A 204 27.80 -13.98 -28.61
CA TYR A 204 29.20 -14.25 -28.30
C TYR A 204 29.40 -15.71 -27.88
N PRO A 205 30.49 -16.36 -28.34
CA PRO A 205 30.77 -17.75 -28.00
C PRO A 205 31.11 -17.92 -26.52
N MET A 206 30.93 -19.15 -26.03
CA MET A 206 31.22 -19.57 -24.66
C MET A 206 32.67 -19.24 -24.23
N GLN A 207 33.63 -19.35 -25.14
CA GLN A 207 35.06 -19.09 -24.90
C GLN A 207 35.43 -17.60 -24.93
N GLY A 208 34.52 -16.72 -25.39
CA GLY A 208 34.86 -15.34 -25.73
C GLY A 208 35.53 -15.22 -27.09
N GLY A 209 35.75 -14.00 -27.55
CA GLY A 209 36.29 -13.69 -28.87
C GLY A 209 35.67 -12.42 -29.46
N THR A 210 36.35 -11.85 -30.47
CA THR A 210 35.87 -10.66 -31.19
C THR A 210 34.81 -10.98 -32.23
N GLY A 211 34.67 -12.26 -32.63
CA GLY A 211 33.65 -12.73 -33.57
C GLY A 211 32.35 -13.13 -32.87
N ARG A 212 31.21 -12.69 -33.41
CA ARG A 212 29.86 -13.15 -33.04
C ARG A 212 29.47 -14.36 -33.90
N LEU A 213 28.68 -15.28 -33.35
CA LEU A 213 28.26 -16.50 -34.03
C LEU A 213 27.35 -16.17 -35.23
N ASN A 214 27.74 -16.63 -36.40
CA ASN A 214 26.94 -16.63 -37.62
C ASN A 214 26.70 -18.08 -38.06
N ALA A 215 25.63 -18.69 -37.56
CA ALA A 215 25.37 -20.12 -37.72
C ALA A 215 25.06 -20.58 -39.16
N SER A 216 24.94 -19.67 -40.14
CA SER A 216 24.62 -19.99 -41.55
C SER A 216 25.84 -20.02 -42.50
N GLY A 217 27.08 -19.98 -41.99
CA GLY A 217 28.26 -20.14 -42.84
C GLY A 217 28.44 -19.03 -43.89
N GLY A 218 27.99 -17.80 -43.59
CA GLY A 218 28.21 -16.62 -44.43
C GLY A 218 27.09 -16.26 -45.40
N SER A 219 25.96 -16.97 -45.40
CA SER A 219 24.76 -16.58 -46.19
C SER A 219 23.62 -16.10 -45.30
N THR A 220 23.21 -14.84 -45.45
CA THR A 220 22.21 -14.16 -44.61
C THR A 220 20.76 -14.33 -45.08
N THR A 221 20.53 -15.02 -46.20
CA THR A 221 19.19 -15.28 -46.77
C THR A 221 18.35 -16.29 -45.98
N SER A 222 18.86 -16.83 -44.88
CA SER A 222 18.18 -17.79 -43.99
C SER A 222 17.93 -17.26 -42.56
N ILE A 223 18.41 -16.05 -42.23
CA ILE A 223 18.23 -15.44 -40.91
C ILE A 223 16.99 -14.52 -40.97
N PRO A 224 15.99 -14.67 -40.08
CA PRO A 224 14.87 -13.74 -40.03
C PRO A 224 15.33 -12.30 -39.72
N ASP A 225 14.77 -11.30 -40.40
CA ASP A 225 15.10 -9.88 -40.17
C ASP A 225 14.92 -9.47 -38.70
N ASP A 226 13.93 -10.05 -38.01
CA ASP A 226 13.69 -9.87 -36.58
C ASP A 226 14.84 -10.37 -35.71
N ALA A 227 15.49 -11.48 -36.11
CA ALA A 227 16.64 -12.03 -35.42
C ALA A 227 17.90 -11.19 -35.70
N LEU A 228 18.05 -10.59 -36.89
CA LEU A 228 19.15 -9.67 -37.21
C LEU A 228 19.09 -8.40 -36.33
N LEU A 229 17.89 -7.86 -36.10
CA LEU A 229 17.69 -6.69 -35.24
C LEU A 229 18.14 -6.98 -33.79
N ASN A 230 17.69 -8.09 -33.19
CA ASN A 230 18.11 -8.48 -31.84
C ASN A 230 19.58 -8.93 -31.74
N ALA A 231 20.16 -9.36 -32.87
CA ALA A 231 21.58 -9.70 -33.00
C ALA A 231 22.49 -8.47 -33.15
N PHE A 232 21.91 -7.27 -33.29
CA PHE A 232 22.61 -6.01 -33.51
C PHE A 232 23.51 -6.06 -34.75
N VAL A 233 22.98 -6.62 -35.83
CA VAL A 233 23.67 -6.75 -37.11
C VAL A 233 22.78 -6.34 -38.29
N ASP A 234 23.41 -5.83 -39.35
CA ASP A 234 22.78 -5.68 -40.66
C ASP A 234 22.78 -7.01 -41.45
N PRO A 235 22.12 -7.08 -42.62
CA PRO A 235 22.16 -8.26 -43.48
C PRO A 235 23.54 -8.64 -44.06
N ASN A 236 24.57 -7.82 -43.87
CA ASN A 236 25.98 -8.13 -44.18
C ASN A 236 26.77 -8.55 -42.93
N PHE A 237 26.09 -8.72 -41.80
CA PHE A 237 26.65 -9.02 -40.49
C PHE A 237 27.57 -7.91 -39.92
N GLY A 238 27.46 -6.69 -40.44
CA GLY A 238 28.04 -5.48 -39.87
C GLY A 238 27.27 -5.05 -38.62
N THR A 239 27.93 -4.39 -37.66
CA THR A 239 27.27 -3.94 -36.43
C THR A 239 26.20 -2.89 -36.72
N ASN A 240 24.97 -3.14 -36.25
CA ASN A 240 23.84 -2.22 -36.36
C ASN A 240 23.03 -2.25 -35.05
N PHE A 241 23.28 -1.32 -34.14
CA PHE A 241 22.63 -1.24 -32.83
C PHE A 241 21.83 0.06 -32.74
N THR A 242 20.53 -0.04 -32.49
CA THR A 242 19.57 1.08 -32.58
C THR A 242 18.63 1.20 -31.37
N GLY A 243 18.93 0.52 -30.26
CA GLY A 243 18.04 0.49 -29.08
C GLY A 243 16.68 -0.21 -29.31
N GLN A 244 16.47 -0.81 -30.48
CA GLN A 244 15.23 -1.48 -30.85
C GLN A 244 15.36 -3.00 -30.71
N LEU A 245 14.35 -3.63 -30.12
CA LEU A 245 14.26 -5.08 -29.94
C LEU A 245 12.91 -5.60 -30.45
N VAL A 246 12.92 -6.82 -30.98
CA VAL A 246 11.71 -7.53 -31.39
C VAL A 246 11.36 -8.58 -30.34
N ARG A 247 10.10 -8.60 -29.90
CA ARG A 247 9.54 -9.67 -29.08
C ARG A 247 8.34 -10.29 -29.78
N LYS A 248 8.37 -11.62 -29.89
CA LYS A 248 7.28 -12.43 -30.45
C LYS A 248 6.80 -13.44 -29.41
N GLU A 249 5.51 -13.72 -29.45
CA GLU A 249 4.92 -14.89 -28.79
C GLU A 249 5.57 -16.16 -29.36
N ALA A 250 5.76 -17.18 -28.51
CA ALA A 250 6.40 -18.43 -28.91
C ALA A 250 5.62 -19.10 -30.05
N ASN A 251 6.20 -19.15 -31.25
CA ASN A 251 5.60 -19.80 -32.41
C ASN A 251 6.49 -20.97 -32.88
N PRO A 252 6.06 -22.23 -32.67
CA PRO A 252 6.82 -23.43 -33.05
C PRO A 252 7.12 -23.55 -34.55
N SER A 253 6.41 -22.83 -35.42
CA SER A 253 6.61 -22.86 -36.87
C SER A 253 7.53 -21.73 -37.39
N SER A 254 8.10 -20.91 -36.50
CA SER A 254 8.97 -19.80 -36.89
C SER A 254 10.45 -20.15 -36.71
N ASN A 255 11.31 -19.68 -37.63
CA ASN A 255 12.77 -19.78 -37.50
C ASN A 255 13.35 -18.75 -36.50
N TYR A 256 12.49 -18.12 -35.69
CA TYR A 256 12.83 -17.12 -34.70
C TYR A 256 12.78 -17.77 -33.31
N ASP A 257 13.94 -17.86 -32.67
CA ASP A 257 14.11 -18.53 -31.36
C ASP A 257 14.77 -17.62 -30.31
N THR A 258 14.92 -16.34 -30.62
CA THR A 258 15.46 -15.33 -29.72
C THR A 258 14.44 -14.99 -28.64
N VAL A 259 14.86 -15.10 -27.37
CA VAL A 259 14.08 -14.69 -26.21
C VAL A 259 14.51 -13.29 -25.81
N VAL A 260 13.56 -12.36 -25.77
CA VAL A 260 13.73 -11.02 -25.19
C VAL A 260 12.88 -10.95 -23.93
N TRP A 261 13.52 -10.69 -22.80
CA TRP A 261 12.87 -10.66 -21.50
C TRP A 261 13.11 -9.34 -20.78
N TYR A 262 12.04 -8.75 -20.26
CA TYR A 262 12.02 -7.53 -19.48
C TYR A 262 10.88 -7.62 -18.48
N ASN A 263 10.91 -6.78 -17.45
CA ASN A 263 9.80 -6.71 -16.50
C ASN A 263 8.63 -5.93 -17.10
N GLU A 264 7.52 -6.64 -17.35
CA GLU A 264 6.29 -6.06 -17.89
C GLU A 264 5.61 -5.08 -16.93
N SER A 265 5.79 -5.23 -15.61
CA SER A 265 5.17 -4.32 -14.63
C SER A 265 5.77 -2.91 -14.67
N THR A 266 6.97 -2.76 -15.24
CA THR A 266 7.71 -1.48 -15.29
C THR A 266 7.82 -0.90 -16.71
N LYS A 267 7.16 -1.51 -17.70
CA LYS A 267 7.19 -0.99 -19.08
C LYS A 267 6.50 0.37 -19.18
N ASN A 268 6.95 1.19 -20.12
CA ASN A 268 6.50 2.58 -20.31
C ASN A 268 6.68 3.47 -19.07
N SER A 269 7.64 3.14 -18.20
CA SER A 269 7.96 3.91 -16.99
C SER A 269 9.47 3.91 -16.72
N CYS A 270 9.95 4.85 -15.90
CA CYS A 270 11.30 4.82 -15.32
C CYS A 270 11.30 4.27 -13.89
N CYS A 271 10.47 3.28 -13.60
CA CYS A 271 10.41 2.66 -12.28
C CYS A 271 11.66 1.80 -12.04
N MET A 272 12.65 2.34 -11.33
CA MET A 272 13.77 1.59 -10.76
C MET A 272 14.13 2.05 -9.34
N GLY A 273 14.59 1.14 -8.49
CA GLY A 273 15.13 1.50 -7.17
C GLY A 273 14.13 2.24 -6.28
N LYS A 274 14.57 3.36 -5.67
CA LYS A 274 13.71 4.20 -4.81
C LYS A 274 12.62 4.93 -5.61
N ALA A 275 12.82 5.16 -6.91
CA ALA A 275 11.85 5.87 -7.78
C ALA A 275 10.52 5.10 -7.95
N CYS A 276 10.50 3.79 -7.71
CA CYS A 276 9.25 3.01 -7.69
C CYS A 276 8.40 3.22 -6.43
N ASN A 277 8.92 3.87 -5.38
CA ASN A 277 8.40 3.81 -4.01
C ASN A 277 7.99 5.17 -3.43
N TYR A 278 7.78 6.19 -4.27
CA TYR A 278 7.23 7.47 -3.82
C TYR A 278 5.74 7.53 -4.15
N GLY A 279 4.97 7.91 -3.13
CA GLY A 279 3.53 7.77 -3.07
C GLY A 279 2.76 8.39 -4.23
N PHE A 280 1.50 8.00 -4.30
CA PHE A 280 0.54 8.44 -5.31
C PHE A 280 -0.28 9.63 -4.78
N ASN A 281 -0.57 10.65 -5.61
CA ASN A 281 -1.33 11.87 -5.26
C ASN A 281 -2.69 11.91 -5.98
N MET A 282 -3.78 12.18 -5.25
CA MET A 282 -5.10 12.51 -5.81
C MET A 282 -5.54 13.93 -5.40
N ALA A 283 -5.85 14.78 -6.37
CA ALA A 283 -6.40 16.11 -6.11
C ALA A 283 -7.94 16.10 -6.09
N THR A 284 -8.55 16.77 -5.10
CA THR A 284 -10.00 16.99 -5.01
C THR A 284 -10.33 18.47 -5.17
N GLU A 285 -11.17 18.83 -6.15
CA GLU A 285 -11.60 20.22 -6.39
C GLU A 285 -12.69 20.69 -5.40
N GLY A 286 -12.55 21.88 -4.81
CA GLY A 286 -13.62 22.54 -4.04
C GLY A 286 -13.18 23.78 -3.27
N SER A 287 -13.78 24.94 -3.57
CA SER A 287 -13.49 26.25 -2.97
C SER A 287 -13.55 26.25 -1.43
N SER A 288 -12.53 26.88 -0.81
CA SER A 288 -12.40 27.18 0.62
C SER A 288 -12.69 26.01 1.57
N LEU A 289 -11.65 25.24 1.89
CA LEU A 289 -11.70 24.21 2.93
C LEU A 289 -11.79 24.88 4.30
N ASP A 290 -12.95 24.79 4.93
CA ASP A 290 -13.04 25.03 6.38
C ASP A 290 -12.24 23.93 7.09
N SER A 291 -11.45 24.35 8.08
CA SER A 291 -10.58 23.57 8.98
C SER A 291 -11.22 22.35 9.68
N THR A 292 -12.50 22.05 9.43
CA THR A 292 -13.26 20.96 10.05
C THR A 292 -14.09 20.11 9.07
N ALA A 293 -14.09 20.42 7.76
CA ALA A 293 -14.87 19.73 6.72
C ALA A 293 -13.96 19.25 5.57
N GLY A 294 -12.85 18.61 5.94
CA GLY A 294 -11.83 18.10 5.04
C GLY A 294 -12.17 16.73 4.46
N VAL A 295 -11.48 16.38 3.38
CA VAL A 295 -11.58 15.09 2.68
C VAL A 295 -11.55 13.92 3.67
N ASN A 296 -12.56 13.04 3.64
CA ASN A 296 -12.54 11.80 4.43
C ASN A 296 -12.22 10.60 3.55
N THR A 297 -11.55 9.61 4.14
CA THR A 297 -11.13 8.39 3.46
C THR A 297 -11.48 7.14 4.26
N ALA A 298 -11.85 6.08 3.57
CA ALA A 298 -11.99 4.73 4.13
C ALA A 298 -11.69 3.70 3.03
N THR A 299 -11.41 2.46 3.43
CA THR A 299 -11.15 1.35 2.50
C THR A 299 -11.94 0.11 2.84
N GLY A 300 -12.25 -0.67 1.82
CA GLY A 300 -12.80 -2.03 1.90
C GLY A 300 -12.86 -2.66 0.52
N ASP A 301 -13.13 -3.96 0.45
CA ASP A 301 -13.29 -4.69 -0.82
C ASP A 301 -14.73 -4.55 -1.33
N ILE A 302 -15.03 -3.44 -2.00
CA ILE A 302 -16.39 -3.05 -2.40
C ILE A 302 -16.82 -3.84 -3.64
N ASN A 303 -15.87 -4.21 -4.50
CA ASN A 303 -16.13 -4.95 -5.73
C ASN A 303 -15.88 -6.47 -5.62
N GLY A 304 -15.30 -6.94 -4.50
CA GLY A 304 -15.06 -8.35 -4.16
C GLY A 304 -13.89 -8.99 -4.92
N ASP A 305 -12.93 -8.21 -5.41
CA ASP A 305 -11.75 -8.72 -6.11
C ASP A 305 -10.61 -9.13 -5.14
N GLY A 306 -10.83 -8.94 -3.84
CA GLY A 306 -9.90 -9.24 -2.77
C GLY A 306 -8.77 -8.22 -2.65
N ILE A 307 -8.96 -7.00 -3.15
CA ILE A 307 -8.06 -5.85 -3.00
C ILE A 307 -8.87 -4.73 -2.34
N MET A 308 -8.25 -3.99 -1.44
CA MET A 308 -8.92 -2.88 -0.78
C MET A 308 -9.15 -1.72 -1.77
N ASP A 309 -10.39 -1.31 -1.94
CA ASP A 309 -10.81 -0.13 -2.67
C ASP A 309 -10.77 1.10 -1.75
N LEU A 310 -10.62 2.30 -2.32
CA LEU A 310 -10.53 3.56 -1.59
C LEU A 310 -11.77 4.43 -1.84
N VAL A 311 -12.46 4.81 -0.77
CA VAL A 311 -13.57 5.77 -0.81
C VAL A 311 -13.10 7.12 -0.34
N ILE A 312 -13.47 8.17 -1.08
CA ILE A 312 -13.06 9.55 -0.87
C ILE A 312 -14.29 10.44 -0.92
N THR A 313 -14.45 11.32 0.06
CA THR A 313 -15.55 12.29 0.07
C THR A 313 -15.04 13.71 0.04
N ASN A 314 -15.76 14.58 -0.66
CA ASN A 314 -15.56 16.03 -0.58
C ASN A 314 -16.84 16.71 -0.09
N THR A 315 -16.79 17.23 1.13
CA THR A 315 -17.95 17.75 1.86
C THR A 315 -18.28 19.22 1.58
N THR A 316 -17.41 19.93 0.86
CA THR A 316 -17.56 21.39 0.62
C THR A 316 -17.96 21.74 -0.82
N ALA A 317 -18.06 20.75 -1.72
CA ALA A 317 -18.52 20.98 -3.09
C ALA A 317 -20.01 21.39 -3.11
N THR A 318 -20.35 22.33 -3.99
CA THR A 318 -21.72 22.79 -4.25
C THR A 318 -22.65 21.66 -4.73
N SER A 319 -22.07 20.57 -5.24
CA SER A 319 -22.71 19.27 -5.47
C SER A 319 -21.81 18.19 -4.87
N PRO A 320 -22.02 17.80 -3.60
CA PRO A 320 -21.13 16.87 -2.92
C PRO A 320 -21.24 15.48 -3.54
N ILE A 321 -20.09 14.93 -3.93
CA ILE A 321 -19.94 13.61 -4.57
C ILE A 321 -18.93 12.81 -3.73
N ALA A 322 -19.21 11.53 -3.54
CA ALA A 322 -18.20 10.59 -3.06
C ALA A 322 -17.63 9.81 -4.25
N TYR A 323 -16.32 9.60 -4.25
CA TYR A 323 -15.63 8.82 -5.26
C TYR A 323 -15.16 7.51 -4.64
N VAL A 324 -15.29 6.44 -5.39
CA VAL A 324 -14.73 5.13 -5.04
C VAL A 324 -13.72 4.78 -6.11
N VAL A 325 -12.51 4.42 -5.69
CA VAL A 325 -11.39 4.08 -6.56
C VAL A 325 -11.05 2.62 -6.35
N TRP A 326 -11.03 1.86 -7.44
CA TRP A 326 -10.71 0.43 -7.38
C TRP A 326 -9.25 0.22 -6.97
N GLY A 327 -9.06 -0.71 -6.02
CA GLY A 327 -7.75 -1.17 -5.61
C GLY A 327 -6.99 -1.85 -6.76
N THR A 328 -5.66 -1.88 -6.69
CA THR A 328 -4.85 -2.56 -7.71
C THR A 328 -3.67 -3.29 -7.09
N LYS A 329 -3.40 -4.52 -7.54
CA LYS A 329 -2.30 -5.36 -6.99
C LYS A 329 -0.91 -4.78 -7.21
N THR A 330 -0.76 -3.90 -8.20
CA THR A 330 0.51 -3.26 -8.54
C THR A 330 0.66 -1.89 -7.89
N GLY A 331 -0.33 -1.45 -7.11
CA GLY A 331 -0.48 -0.06 -6.72
C GLY A 331 -0.92 0.83 -7.88
N TRP A 332 -1.48 1.99 -7.55
CA TRP A 332 -1.88 2.99 -8.56
C TRP A 332 -0.63 3.57 -9.25
N PRO A 333 -0.62 3.69 -10.59
CA PRO A 333 0.50 4.29 -11.30
C PRO A 333 0.71 5.73 -10.85
N VAL A 334 1.95 6.10 -10.50
CA VAL A 334 2.30 7.48 -10.09
C VAL A 334 1.94 8.55 -11.14
N THR A 335 1.74 8.16 -12.40
CA THR A 335 1.43 9.07 -13.52
C THR A 335 -0.07 9.25 -13.81
N LYS A 336 -0.96 8.56 -13.09
CA LYS A 336 -2.42 8.67 -13.32
C LYS A 336 -3.09 9.53 -12.26
N MET A 337 -3.15 10.84 -12.46
CA MET A 337 -4.03 11.68 -11.64
C MET A 337 -5.49 11.20 -11.78
N PHE A 338 -6.10 10.77 -10.66
CA PHE A 338 -7.55 10.55 -10.61
C PHE A 338 -8.22 11.89 -10.32
N ASN A 339 -8.85 12.47 -11.33
CA ASN A 339 -9.74 13.62 -11.21
C ASN A 339 -11.19 13.17 -11.51
N LYS A 340 -12.15 14.09 -11.31
CA LYS A 340 -13.57 13.88 -11.64
C LYS A 340 -13.77 13.34 -13.06
N ASP A 341 -13.05 13.88 -14.05
CA ASP A 341 -13.22 13.55 -15.46
C ASP A 341 -12.68 12.16 -15.85
N ASN A 342 -11.60 11.70 -15.23
CA ASN A 342 -10.99 10.38 -15.44
C ASN A 342 -11.71 9.26 -14.66
N LEU A 343 -12.54 9.62 -13.68
CA LEU A 343 -13.42 8.69 -12.96
C LEU A 343 -14.81 8.58 -13.62
N GLU A 344 -15.32 9.66 -14.22
CA GLU A 344 -16.68 9.71 -14.79
C GLU A 344 -16.74 9.57 -16.33
N GLY A 345 -15.61 9.75 -17.04
CA GLY A 345 -15.56 9.83 -18.51
C GLY A 345 -14.63 8.80 -19.17
N ALA A 346 -15.25 7.80 -19.82
CA ALA A 346 -14.65 6.79 -20.72
C ALA A 346 -13.93 5.59 -20.04
N SER A 347 -14.73 4.53 -19.84
CA SER A 347 -14.36 3.15 -19.47
C SER A 347 -14.10 2.90 -17.97
N PRO A 348 -14.84 1.99 -17.29
CA PRO A 348 -14.95 1.89 -15.83
C PRO A 348 -13.74 1.24 -15.13
N THR A 349 -12.55 1.35 -15.69
CA THR A 349 -11.35 0.63 -15.24
C THR A 349 -10.67 1.20 -13.99
N GLY A 350 -11.34 2.07 -13.20
CA GLY A 350 -10.73 2.70 -12.04
C GLY A 350 -11.64 3.10 -10.88
N GLY A 351 -12.97 3.00 -10.98
CA GLY A 351 -13.86 3.39 -9.90
C GLY A 351 -15.31 3.68 -10.30
N PHE A 352 -16.07 4.29 -9.38
CA PHE A 352 -17.39 4.88 -9.62
C PHE A 352 -17.64 6.09 -8.71
N SER A 353 -18.69 6.87 -9.00
CA SER A 353 -19.11 8.01 -8.15
C SER A 353 -20.47 7.80 -7.50
N ILE A 354 -20.65 8.31 -6.28
CA ILE A 354 -21.93 8.39 -5.58
C ILE A 354 -22.36 9.85 -5.55
N VAL A 355 -23.43 10.15 -6.28
CA VAL A 355 -23.92 11.50 -6.53
C VAL A 355 -25.07 11.82 -5.59
N ASN A 356 -24.89 12.87 -4.77
CA ASN A 356 -25.96 13.37 -3.92
C ASN A 356 -26.96 14.22 -4.71
N ASN A 357 -28.01 13.57 -5.21
CA ASN A 357 -29.15 14.22 -5.84
C ASN A 357 -30.41 14.22 -4.95
N SER A 358 -30.24 13.89 -3.66
CA SER A 358 -31.32 13.82 -2.67
C SER A 358 -31.39 15.05 -1.74
N GLY A 359 -30.48 16.02 -1.91
CA GLY A 359 -30.43 17.23 -1.08
C GLY A 359 -29.87 16.99 0.33
N ILE A 360 -29.06 15.94 0.52
CA ILE A 360 -28.45 15.61 1.82
C ILE A 360 -27.37 16.66 2.12
N THR A 361 -27.48 17.40 3.22
CA THR A 361 -26.44 18.38 3.58
C THR A 361 -25.29 17.70 4.31
N SER A 362 -24.06 18.24 4.24
CA SER A 362 -22.86 17.61 4.83
C SER A 362 -22.61 16.17 4.37
N PHE A 363 -23.00 15.83 3.13
CA PHE A 363 -22.86 14.48 2.58
C PHE A 363 -21.39 14.02 2.57
N GLY A 364 -21.12 12.85 3.15
CA GLY A 364 -19.78 12.28 3.27
C GLY A 364 -18.91 12.93 4.37
N ARG A 365 -19.52 13.62 5.34
CA ARG A 365 -18.79 14.27 6.46
C ARG A 365 -18.10 13.28 7.39
N THR A 366 -18.69 12.10 7.51
CA THR A 366 -18.11 10.93 8.15
C THR A 366 -18.37 9.74 7.24
N LEU A 367 -17.54 8.70 7.35
CA LEU A 367 -17.49 7.58 6.43
C LEU A 367 -17.08 6.33 7.22
N ALA A 368 -17.80 5.24 7.00
CA ALA A 368 -17.43 3.91 7.46
C ALA A 368 -17.69 2.89 6.34
N ILE A 369 -17.01 1.76 6.43
CA ILE A 369 -17.10 0.67 5.46
C ILE A 369 -17.23 -0.65 6.21
N GLY A 370 -18.05 -1.56 5.66
CA GLY A 370 -18.16 -2.94 6.11
C GLY A 370 -19.39 -3.62 5.52
N ASP A 371 -19.40 -4.94 5.49
CA ASP A 371 -20.50 -5.77 4.96
C ASP A 371 -21.73 -5.78 5.91
N VAL A 372 -22.66 -4.85 5.70
CA VAL A 372 -23.88 -4.70 6.52
C VAL A 372 -25.04 -5.55 6.01
N ASN A 373 -24.91 -6.13 4.81
CA ASN A 373 -25.93 -6.94 4.17
C ASN A 373 -25.58 -8.45 4.10
N GLY A 374 -24.38 -8.84 4.53
CA GLY A 374 -23.87 -10.20 4.62
C GLY A 374 -23.55 -10.85 3.27
N ASP A 375 -23.34 -10.07 2.21
CA ASP A 375 -23.08 -10.58 0.86
C ASP A 375 -21.58 -10.76 0.55
N SER A 376 -20.71 -10.54 1.55
CA SER A 376 -19.25 -10.60 1.47
C SER A 376 -18.60 -9.49 0.64
N TYR A 377 -19.36 -8.49 0.21
CA TYR A 377 -18.82 -7.25 -0.35
C TYR A 377 -18.89 -6.16 0.72
N ASP A 378 -17.86 -5.34 0.81
CA ASP A 378 -17.87 -4.24 1.78
C ASP A 378 -18.84 -3.14 1.30
N ASP A 379 -19.76 -2.73 2.18
CA ASP A 379 -20.72 -1.67 1.91
C ASP A 379 -20.19 -0.31 2.37
N ILE A 380 -20.69 0.76 1.73
CA ILE A 380 -20.25 2.13 1.99
C ILE A 380 -21.30 2.86 2.80
N VAL A 381 -20.92 3.41 3.96
CA VAL A 381 -21.79 4.19 4.84
C VAL A 381 -21.31 5.64 4.94
N LEU A 382 -22.09 6.57 4.39
CA LEU A 382 -21.79 7.99 4.32
C LEU A 382 -22.70 8.79 5.25
N GLY A 383 -22.12 9.56 6.18
CA GLY A 383 -22.86 10.47 7.03
C GLY A 383 -23.15 11.83 6.37
N GLY A 384 -24.33 12.37 6.62
CA GLY A 384 -24.75 13.73 6.25
C GLY A 384 -25.94 14.15 7.11
N SER A 385 -26.87 14.98 6.61
CA SER A 385 -28.16 15.20 7.27
C SER A 385 -29.06 13.94 7.30
N GLN A 386 -28.62 12.89 6.62
CA GLN A 386 -29.14 11.52 6.60
C GLN A 386 -27.92 10.60 6.48
N ILE A 387 -28.03 9.35 6.95
CA ILE A 387 -27.02 8.33 6.61
C ILE A 387 -27.39 7.76 5.24
N THR A 388 -26.39 7.62 4.36
CA THR A 388 -26.55 6.95 3.06
C THR A 388 -25.73 5.67 3.10
N VAL A 389 -26.37 4.54 2.83
CA VAL A 389 -25.73 3.24 2.71
C VAL A 389 -25.81 2.84 1.24
N VAL A 390 -24.68 2.47 0.65
CA VAL A 390 -24.58 1.95 -0.72
C VAL A 390 -24.01 0.55 -0.63
N PHE A 391 -24.73 -0.43 -1.15
CA PHE A 391 -24.25 -1.80 -1.09
C PHE A 391 -23.14 -2.06 -2.12
N GLY A 392 -22.13 -2.80 -1.69
CA GLY A 392 -21.07 -3.32 -2.54
C GLY A 392 -21.59 -4.32 -3.56
N GLY A 393 -20.73 -4.75 -4.47
CA GLY A 393 -21.06 -5.87 -5.37
C GLY A 393 -20.47 -5.79 -6.78
N PRO A 394 -20.59 -6.89 -7.54
CA PRO A 394 -19.90 -7.06 -8.82
C PRO A 394 -20.56 -6.33 -10.00
N SER A 395 -21.71 -5.67 -9.78
CA SER A 395 -22.52 -5.03 -10.83
C SER A 395 -22.75 -3.53 -10.59
N ILE A 396 -21.81 -2.88 -9.90
CA ILE A 396 -21.84 -1.44 -9.67
C ILE A 396 -21.67 -0.68 -10.99
N THR A 397 -22.62 0.23 -11.27
CA THR A 397 -22.56 1.13 -12.43
C THR A 397 -21.53 2.23 -12.20
N SER A 398 -21.06 2.89 -13.27
CA SER A 398 -20.06 3.97 -13.18
C SER A 398 -20.49 5.17 -12.32
N SER A 399 -21.78 5.28 -11.99
CA SER A 399 -22.29 6.23 -11.01
C SER A 399 -23.55 5.70 -10.31
N ILE A 400 -23.75 6.07 -9.05
CA ILE A 400 -24.93 5.77 -8.24
C ILE A 400 -25.55 7.09 -7.74
N ASN A 401 -26.82 7.30 -8.05
CA ASN A 401 -27.59 8.43 -7.54
C ASN A 401 -28.24 8.06 -6.21
N THR A 402 -28.08 8.88 -5.15
CA THR A 402 -28.66 8.59 -3.83
C THR A 402 -30.20 8.52 -3.85
N SER A 403 -30.86 9.19 -4.79
CA SER A 403 -32.31 9.11 -4.98
C SER A 403 -32.78 7.80 -5.60
N ALA A 404 -31.87 7.01 -6.20
CA ALA A 404 -32.15 5.75 -6.87
C ALA A 404 -31.92 4.52 -5.96
N LEU A 405 -31.51 4.76 -4.72
CA LEU A 405 -31.47 3.71 -3.69
C LEU A 405 -32.88 3.18 -3.44
N ASN A 406 -33.01 1.87 -3.23
CA ASN A 406 -34.31 1.19 -3.17
C ASN A 406 -34.37 0.00 -2.18
N GLY A 407 -33.35 -0.14 -1.33
CA GLY A 407 -33.23 -1.23 -0.36
C GLY A 407 -32.55 -2.50 -0.89
N THR A 408 -32.37 -2.64 -2.22
CA THR A 408 -31.60 -3.74 -2.84
C THR A 408 -30.20 -3.33 -3.30
N ASN A 409 -29.98 -2.02 -3.49
CA ASN A 409 -28.70 -1.42 -3.89
C ASN A 409 -28.18 -0.43 -2.83
N GLY A 410 -28.75 -0.47 -1.63
CA GLY A 410 -28.53 0.48 -0.55
C GLY A 410 -29.80 1.24 -0.17
N LEU A 411 -29.67 2.15 0.80
CA LEU A 411 -30.78 2.89 1.41
C LEU A 411 -30.32 4.22 2.01
N ARG A 412 -31.27 5.10 2.28
CA ARG A 412 -31.07 6.29 3.13
C ARG A 412 -31.74 6.09 4.47
N ILE A 413 -31.09 6.50 5.55
CA ILE A 413 -31.63 6.48 6.91
C ILE A 413 -31.87 7.93 7.33
N GLN A 414 -33.14 8.25 7.56
CA GLN A 414 -33.61 9.54 8.01
C GLN A 414 -33.68 9.57 9.53
N TYR A 415 -33.47 10.74 10.12
CA TYR A 415 -33.71 10.99 11.54
C TYR A 415 -34.18 12.43 11.70
N THR A 416 -35.05 12.68 12.69
CA THR A 416 -35.90 13.88 12.74
C THR A 416 -35.19 15.15 13.22
N LEU A 417 -33.86 15.24 13.14
CA LEU A 417 -33.10 16.28 13.85
C LEU A 417 -32.23 17.14 12.94
N THR A 418 -32.38 18.46 13.10
CA THR A 418 -31.62 19.49 12.39
C THR A 418 -30.21 19.61 12.99
N GLY A 419 -29.18 19.27 12.23
CA GLY A 419 -27.78 19.43 12.64
C GLY A 419 -26.81 18.65 11.75
N THR A 420 -25.52 18.95 11.88
CA THR A 420 -24.44 18.17 11.26
C THR A 420 -24.29 16.83 12.00
N PRO A 421 -24.22 15.67 11.29
CA PRO A 421 -24.02 14.37 11.93
C PRO A 421 -22.72 14.36 12.74
N GLY A 422 -22.70 13.59 13.83
CA GLY A 422 -21.53 13.40 14.68
C GLY A 422 -20.45 12.60 13.97
N ASP A 423 -20.57 11.27 14.07
CA ASP A 423 -19.70 10.28 13.43
C ASP A 423 -20.50 9.02 13.04
N VAL A 424 -19.91 8.11 12.27
CA VAL A 424 -20.48 6.79 11.92
C VAL A 424 -19.42 5.71 12.02
N THR A 425 -19.82 4.51 12.45
CA THR A 425 -18.94 3.34 12.49
C THR A 425 -19.71 2.08 12.12
N VAL A 426 -19.01 1.10 11.56
CA VAL A 426 -19.57 -0.17 11.08
C VAL A 426 -18.74 -1.32 11.65
N ALA A 427 -19.39 -2.22 12.39
CA ALA A 427 -18.74 -3.40 12.96
C ALA A 427 -19.77 -4.43 13.45
N LYS A 428 -19.32 -5.66 13.74
CA LYS A 428 -20.18 -6.68 14.36
C LYS A 428 -20.31 -6.42 15.87
N PHE A 429 -21.30 -5.62 16.25
CA PHE A 429 -21.53 -5.22 17.64
C PHE A 429 -22.39 -6.24 18.39
N ASN A 430 -23.24 -6.99 17.69
CA ASN A 430 -24.09 -8.02 18.27
C ASN A 430 -23.57 -9.45 17.96
N THR A 431 -24.42 -10.46 18.18
CA THR A 431 -24.08 -11.88 17.99
C THR A 431 -24.43 -12.45 16.62
N ASP A 432 -24.89 -11.62 15.68
CA ASP A 432 -25.20 -12.07 14.33
C ASP A 432 -23.97 -12.00 13.40
N ASP A 433 -24.15 -12.48 12.17
CA ASP A 433 -23.05 -12.55 11.21
C ASP A 433 -22.87 -11.26 10.38
N TYR A 434 -23.74 -10.26 10.56
CA TYR A 434 -23.77 -9.03 9.78
C TYR A 434 -23.00 -7.91 10.50
N ALA A 435 -22.45 -6.97 9.75
CA ALA A 435 -21.98 -5.74 10.35
C ALA A 435 -23.16 -4.81 10.66
N ASP A 436 -23.08 -4.14 11.81
CA ASP A 436 -24.08 -3.20 12.30
C ASP A 436 -23.60 -1.77 12.06
N ILE A 437 -24.55 -0.85 11.87
CA ILE A 437 -24.26 0.58 11.64
C ILE A 437 -24.55 1.35 12.92
N VAL A 438 -23.54 2.00 13.49
CA VAL A 438 -23.72 2.91 14.63
C VAL A 438 -23.42 4.34 14.21
N PHE A 439 -24.32 5.27 14.54
CA PHE A 439 -24.15 6.69 14.26
C PHE A 439 -24.72 7.57 15.36
N SER A 440 -24.18 8.79 15.45
CA SER A 440 -24.71 9.83 16.34
C SER A 440 -25.31 10.97 15.51
N ALA A 441 -26.54 11.38 15.80
CA ALA A 441 -27.13 12.57 15.19
C ALA A 441 -26.70 13.84 15.94
N GLY A 442 -26.57 14.93 15.20
CA GLY A 442 -25.81 16.13 15.56
C GLY A 442 -26.13 16.86 16.87
N LEU A 443 -25.37 17.94 17.06
CA LEU A 443 -25.20 18.87 18.21
C LEU A 443 -26.40 19.22 19.12
N THR A 444 -27.64 18.93 18.71
CA THR A 444 -28.86 19.19 19.50
C THR A 444 -29.46 17.93 20.10
N SER A 445 -29.00 16.76 19.66
CA SER A 445 -29.45 15.46 20.14
C SER A 445 -28.28 14.75 20.79
N ASN A 446 -28.47 14.32 22.03
CA ASN A 446 -27.50 13.46 22.69
C ASN A 446 -27.67 12.00 22.26
N ARG A 447 -28.42 11.69 21.19
CA ARG A 447 -28.78 10.32 20.83
C ARG A 447 -27.75 9.64 19.94
N ILE A 448 -27.58 8.35 20.20
CA ILE A 448 -26.77 7.42 19.43
C ILE A 448 -27.71 6.29 18.99
N TRP A 449 -27.66 5.95 17.72
CA TRP A 449 -28.41 4.86 17.11
C TRP A 449 -27.42 3.77 16.68
N GLY A 450 -27.75 2.52 16.98
CA GLY A 450 -27.15 1.36 16.34
C GLY A 450 -28.24 0.60 15.60
N LEU A 451 -28.02 0.30 14.34
CA LEU A 451 -28.92 -0.49 13.50
C LEU A 451 -28.25 -1.83 13.25
N PHE A 452 -28.94 -2.90 13.56
CA PHE A 452 -28.39 -4.23 13.31
C PHE A 452 -28.44 -4.58 11.83
N GLY A 453 -27.34 -5.12 11.33
CA GLY A 453 -27.21 -5.62 9.97
C GLY A 453 -28.25 -6.70 9.67
N THR A 454 -28.55 -6.90 8.39
CA THR A 454 -29.49 -7.93 7.95
C THR A 454 -29.29 -8.22 6.48
N ASP A 455 -29.80 -9.34 5.98
CA ASP A 455 -29.68 -9.64 4.55
C ASP A 455 -30.36 -8.58 3.65
N ALA A 456 -30.05 -8.61 2.35
CA ALA A 456 -30.64 -7.70 1.38
C ALA A 456 -32.19 -7.69 1.39
N SER A 457 -32.84 -8.81 1.77
CA SER A 457 -34.29 -8.89 1.86
C SER A 457 -34.83 -8.16 3.11
N GLY A 458 -34.10 -8.23 4.22
CA GLY A 458 -34.37 -7.48 5.44
C GLY A 458 -34.24 -5.98 5.22
N TRP A 459 -33.18 -5.54 4.53
CA TRP A 459 -33.00 -4.13 4.17
C TRP A 459 -34.07 -3.63 3.19
N ALA A 460 -34.42 -4.41 2.17
CA ALA A 460 -35.51 -4.08 1.26
C ALA A 460 -36.88 -4.01 1.97
N ALA A 461 -37.11 -4.84 2.99
CA ALA A 461 -38.32 -4.80 3.80
C ALA A 461 -38.37 -3.58 4.74
N ARG A 462 -37.23 -3.18 5.31
CA ARG A 462 -37.10 -1.96 6.12
C ARG A 462 -37.27 -0.70 5.26
N ALA A 463 -36.63 -0.65 4.09
CA ALA A 463 -36.56 0.54 3.23
C ALA A 463 -37.11 0.28 1.81
N PRO A 464 -38.39 -0.10 1.64
CA PRO A 464 -38.94 -0.49 0.33
C PRO A 464 -38.99 0.66 -0.69
N SER A 465 -38.90 1.90 -0.22
CA SER A 465 -38.78 3.13 -1.04
C SER A 465 -37.36 3.68 -1.09
N GLY A 466 -36.36 2.91 -0.63
CA GLY A 466 -34.97 3.34 -0.52
C GLY A 466 -34.70 4.33 0.60
N SER A 467 -35.64 4.46 1.54
CA SER A 467 -35.49 5.28 2.73
C SER A 467 -36.12 4.57 3.92
N TRP A 468 -35.44 4.64 5.05
CA TRP A 468 -35.92 4.18 6.36
C TRP A 468 -35.89 5.35 7.36
N ASP A 469 -36.79 5.33 8.33
CA ASP A 469 -36.82 6.31 9.42
C ASP A 469 -36.22 5.68 10.68
N ALA A 470 -35.13 6.24 11.18
CA ALA A 470 -34.44 5.76 12.38
C ALA A 470 -35.29 5.85 13.65
N GLU A 471 -36.32 6.70 13.66
CA GLU A 471 -37.26 6.78 14.77
C GLU A 471 -38.26 5.61 14.77
N ALA A 472 -38.34 4.84 13.67
CA ALA A 472 -39.15 3.62 13.56
C ALA A 472 -38.41 2.36 14.05
N ILE A 473 -37.25 2.50 14.70
CA ILE A 473 -36.44 1.39 15.21
C ILE A 473 -37.21 0.52 16.22
N THR A 474 -37.31 -0.78 15.95
CA THR A 474 -37.78 -1.75 16.95
C THR A 474 -36.58 -2.27 17.74
N LEU A 475 -36.48 -1.95 19.03
CA LEU A 475 -35.35 -2.38 19.85
C LEU A 475 -35.17 -3.90 19.84
N ALA A 476 -33.90 -4.33 19.91
CA ALA A 476 -33.46 -5.73 19.92
C ALA A 476 -33.69 -6.51 18.61
N THR A 477 -34.55 -6.04 17.69
CA THR A 477 -34.72 -6.66 16.35
C THR A 477 -34.15 -5.80 15.24
N ASP A 478 -34.34 -4.48 15.30
CA ASP A 478 -33.81 -3.52 14.32
C ASP A 478 -32.53 -2.85 14.79
N GLY A 479 -32.27 -2.85 16.09
CA GLY A 479 -31.07 -2.25 16.69
C GLY A 479 -31.31 -1.71 18.09
N PHE A 480 -30.56 -0.68 18.44
CA PHE A 480 -30.63 0.04 19.71
C PHE A 480 -30.57 1.56 19.51
N VAL A 481 -31.04 2.30 20.50
CA VAL A 481 -30.86 3.75 20.58
C VAL A 481 -30.67 4.10 22.04
N PHE A 482 -29.76 5.01 22.36
CA PHE A 482 -29.61 5.51 23.73
C PHE A 482 -29.23 6.99 23.74
N ASP A 483 -29.57 7.64 24.84
CA ASP A 483 -29.11 8.99 25.11
C ASP A 483 -27.72 8.94 25.75
N SER A 484 -26.79 9.68 25.17
CA SER A 484 -25.48 9.87 25.74
C SER A 484 -25.58 10.52 27.12
N PRO A 485 -24.68 10.19 28.05
CA PRO A 485 -24.67 10.78 29.40
C PRO A 485 -24.33 12.28 29.43
N HIS A 486 -24.12 12.93 28.28
CA HIS A 486 -23.82 14.34 28.16
C HIS A 486 -25.04 15.18 28.60
N ALA A 487 -24.85 16.25 29.36
CA ALA A 487 -25.91 17.23 29.64
C ALA A 487 -25.83 18.34 28.60
N ALA A 488 -26.91 18.56 27.83
CA ALA A 488 -26.96 19.39 26.60
C ALA A 488 -26.75 20.92 26.78
N THR A 489 -25.91 21.38 27.70
CA THR A 489 -25.82 22.80 28.09
C THR A 489 -24.70 23.61 27.42
N PHE A 490 -23.92 23.06 26.48
CA PHE A 490 -22.84 23.82 25.80
C PHE A 490 -23.18 24.23 24.36
N PRO A 491 -23.20 25.54 24.02
CA PRO A 491 -23.54 26.04 22.68
C PRO A 491 -22.41 26.00 21.62
N ILE A 492 -21.22 25.50 21.98
CA ILE A 492 -20.04 25.52 21.08
C ILE A 492 -19.84 24.15 20.42
N GLY A 493 -20.46 23.98 19.24
CA GLY A 493 -19.92 23.40 17.99
C GLY A 493 -19.11 22.09 17.96
N HIS A 494 -18.86 21.38 19.06
CA HIS A 494 -17.93 20.24 19.09
C HIS A 494 -18.51 18.96 19.72
N GLY A 495 -19.84 18.83 19.79
CA GLY A 495 -20.53 17.59 20.20
C GLY A 495 -20.51 16.52 19.11
N LEU A 496 -19.34 16.23 18.56
CA LEU A 496 -19.13 15.10 17.65
C LEU A 496 -18.48 14.01 18.49
N PHE A 497 -19.20 12.91 18.73
CA PHE A 497 -18.56 11.76 19.33
C PHE A 497 -17.53 11.24 18.35
N ALA A 498 -16.25 11.17 18.72
CA ALA A 498 -15.31 10.36 17.96
C ALA A 498 -15.67 8.89 18.22
N MET A 499 -15.89 8.09 17.19
CA MET A 499 -16.23 6.68 17.35
C MET A 499 -15.12 5.76 16.84
N ALA A 500 -14.93 4.66 17.56
CA ALA A 500 -14.08 3.56 17.15
C ALA A 500 -14.68 2.25 17.70
N HIS A 501 -14.11 1.12 17.32
CA HIS A 501 -14.52 -0.17 17.86
C HIS A 501 -13.32 -1.11 17.99
N GLY A 502 -13.44 -2.07 18.90
CA GLY A 502 -12.44 -3.10 19.19
C GLY A 502 -13.00 -4.11 20.19
N ASP A 503 -12.46 -5.32 20.26
CA ASP A 503 -12.84 -6.27 21.30
C ASP A 503 -11.98 -6.00 22.55
N VAL A 504 -12.44 -5.10 23.43
CA VAL A 504 -11.65 -4.62 24.57
C VAL A 504 -11.90 -5.41 25.84
N ASN A 505 -12.91 -6.28 25.83
CA ASN A 505 -13.23 -7.18 26.92
C ASN A 505 -12.86 -8.65 26.64
N GLY A 506 -12.41 -8.97 25.43
CA GLY A 506 -11.97 -10.30 25.01
C GLY A 506 -13.11 -11.30 24.86
N ASP A 507 -14.34 -10.85 24.60
CA ASP A 507 -15.52 -11.71 24.45
C ASP A 507 -15.81 -12.15 23.01
N GLY A 508 -15.05 -11.62 22.04
CA GLY A 508 -15.16 -11.90 20.62
C GLY A 508 -16.14 -11.01 19.86
N HIS A 509 -16.87 -10.11 20.53
CA HIS A 509 -17.70 -9.09 19.90
C HIS A 509 -16.95 -7.76 19.84
N ARG A 510 -17.26 -6.93 18.85
CA ARG A 510 -16.70 -5.57 18.82
C ARG A 510 -17.45 -4.72 19.85
N ASP A 511 -16.70 -4.03 20.68
CA ASP A 511 -17.18 -3.03 21.62
C ASP A 511 -17.18 -1.65 20.97
N LEU A 512 -18.14 -0.80 21.33
CA LEU A 512 -18.26 0.55 20.82
C LEU A 512 -17.50 1.53 21.73
N LEU A 513 -16.50 2.21 21.18
CA LEU A 513 -15.78 3.30 21.83
C LEU A 513 -16.32 4.65 21.36
N MET A 514 -16.57 5.56 22.31
CA MET A 514 -17.07 6.89 22.03
C MET A 514 -16.31 7.94 22.84
N GLY A 515 -15.72 8.91 22.17
CA GLY A 515 -15.11 10.06 22.81
C GLY A 515 -16.07 11.25 22.89
N ASP A 516 -16.28 11.81 24.08
CA ASP A 516 -17.02 13.06 24.32
C ASP A 516 -16.07 14.12 24.85
N ALA A 517 -15.37 14.79 23.93
CA ALA A 517 -14.43 15.86 24.24
C ALA A 517 -15.05 17.06 24.98
N THR A 518 -16.38 17.20 24.95
CA THR A 518 -17.07 18.35 25.51
C THR A 518 -17.67 18.10 26.89
N ALA A 519 -17.71 16.84 27.34
CA ALA A 519 -18.23 16.44 28.63
C ALA A 519 -17.68 17.28 29.79
N SER A 520 -18.53 17.52 30.79
CA SER A 520 -18.14 18.12 32.06
C SER A 520 -17.42 19.48 31.92
N GLY A 521 -17.84 20.32 30.95
CA GLY A 521 -17.21 21.62 30.72
C GLY A 521 -15.89 21.54 29.96
N SER A 522 -15.86 20.71 28.92
CA SER A 522 -14.68 20.43 28.08
C SER A 522 -13.53 19.73 28.81
N ILE A 523 -13.78 19.14 29.98
CA ILE A 523 -12.84 18.17 30.58
C ILE A 523 -12.75 16.95 29.67
N GLY A 524 -13.88 16.52 29.12
CA GLY A 524 -13.98 15.40 28.22
C GLY A 524 -14.03 14.05 28.94
N LYS A 525 -14.63 13.08 28.26
CA LYS A 525 -14.76 11.68 28.70
C LYS A 525 -14.63 10.77 27.50
N ALA A 526 -14.29 9.51 27.74
CA ALA A 526 -14.48 8.44 26.76
C ALA A 526 -15.38 7.37 27.38
N TYR A 527 -16.17 6.70 26.56
CA TYR A 527 -17.11 5.66 26.96
C TYR A 527 -16.82 4.41 26.15
N VAL A 528 -17.00 3.25 26.77
CA VAL A 528 -17.05 1.96 26.09
C VAL A 528 -18.38 1.29 26.41
N LEU A 529 -19.05 0.78 25.39
CA LEU A 529 -20.26 -0.02 25.48
C LEU A 529 -19.96 -1.40 24.89
N PHE A 530 -20.11 -2.44 25.71
CA PHE A 530 -19.67 -3.78 25.33
C PHE A 530 -20.62 -4.46 24.34
N GLY A 531 -20.01 -5.15 23.38
CA GLY A 531 -20.62 -6.01 22.38
C GLY A 531 -21.50 -7.12 22.95
N GLY A 532 -22.30 -7.73 22.07
CA GLY A 532 -23.14 -8.87 22.41
C GLY A 532 -24.30 -8.51 23.35
N ALA A 533 -24.23 -8.97 24.61
CA ALA A 533 -25.34 -8.84 25.57
C ALA A 533 -25.60 -7.39 26.02
N GLY A 534 -24.64 -6.48 25.85
CA GLY A 534 -24.77 -5.05 26.18
C GLY A 534 -25.73 -4.27 25.28
N PHE A 535 -26.04 -4.80 24.08
CA PHE A 535 -26.88 -4.14 23.07
C PHE A 535 -28.36 -4.59 23.08
N VAL A 536 -28.87 -5.05 24.23
CA VAL A 536 -30.27 -5.52 24.37
C VAL A 536 -31.16 -4.45 25.03
N GLY A 537 -31.99 -3.77 24.24
CA GLY A 537 -32.90 -2.72 24.72
C GLY A 537 -34.21 -3.24 25.34
N THR A 538 -34.86 -2.41 26.17
CA THR A 538 -36.24 -2.66 26.66
C THR A 538 -37.26 -1.90 25.82
N PRO A 539 -38.39 -2.52 25.38
CA PRO A 539 -39.41 -1.83 24.57
C PRO A 539 -39.97 -0.56 25.25
N GLY A 540 -40.08 0.56 24.50
CA GLY A 540 -40.61 1.86 24.96
C GLY A 540 -40.88 2.86 23.82
N THR A 541 -41.40 4.06 24.12
CA THR A 541 -41.65 5.15 23.15
C THR A 541 -41.19 6.52 23.69
N PRO A 542 -40.16 7.16 23.10
CA PRO A 542 -39.28 6.58 22.10
C PRO A 542 -38.54 5.36 22.68
N PRO A 543 -38.20 4.37 21.85
CA PRO A 543 -37.32 3.30 22.28
C PRO A 543 -36.02 3.92 22.82
N SER A 544 -35.52 3.44 23.97
CA SER A 544 -34.20 3.81 24.49
C SER A 544 -33.63 2.68 25.34
N LEU A 545 -32.37 2.32 25.09
CA LEU A 545 -31.55 1.45 25.91
C LEU A 545 -31.08 2.23 27.12
N THR A 546 -31.40 1.74 28.32
CA THR A 546 -30.82 2.26 29.56
C THR A 546 -29.45 1.62 29.75
N VAL A 547 -28.38 2.38 29.55
CA VAL A 547 -27.01 1.90 29.68
C VAL A 547 -26.54 1.97 31.14
N SER A 548 -26.13 0.83 31.71
CA SER A 548 -25.50 0.78 33.05
C SER A 548 -23.98 0.89 32.95
N PHE A 549 -23.40 1.91 33.60
CA PHE A 549 -21.95 2.08 33.73
C PHE A 549 -21.43 1.40 35.00
N ASP A 550 -21.58 0.08 35.08
CA ASP A 550 -21.15 -0.75 36.22
C ASP A 550 -19.97 -1.68 35.88
N GLY A 551 -19.49 -1.65 34.63
CA GLY A 551 -18.45 -2.55 34.13
C GLY A 551 -18.98 -3.85 33.52
N THR A 552 -20.30 -4.06 33.48
CA THR A 552 -20.90 -5.24 32.83
C THR A 552 -21.50 -4.92 31.46
N GLN A 553 -22.12 -3.74 31.30
CA GLN A 553 -22.63 -3.26 30.02
C GLN A 553 -21.73 -2.17 29.43
N ALA A 554 -21.28 -1.25 30.27
CA ALA A 554 -20.46 -0.14 29.83
C ALA A 554 -19.49 0.30 30.93
N SER A 555 -18.46 1.02 30.49
CA SER A 555 -17.52 1.73 31.36
C SER A 555 -17.24 3.12 30.79
N TYR A 556 -16.72 4.02 31.63
CA TYR A 556 -16.26 5.32 31.14
C TYR A 556 -14.96 5.77 31.78
N PHE A 557 -14.19 6.51 30.99
CA PHE A 557 -12.96 7.17 31.36
C PHE A 557 -13.23 8.64 31.57
N HIS A 558 -12.69 9.17 32.66
CA HIS A 558 -12.74 10.60 32.94
C HIS A 558 -11.38 11.08 33.42
N TYR A 559 -11.20 12.39 33.37
CA TYR A 559 -10.06 13.05 33.97
C TYR A 559 -10.45 13.67 35.32
N GLY A 560 -9.49 13.77 36.24
CA GLY A 560 -9.65 14.45 37.53
C GLY A 560 -9.88 15.99 37.41
N PRO A 561 -9.58 16.80 38.44
CA PRO A 561 -10.07 18.18 38.57
C PRO A 561 -9.41 19.24 37.66
N LEU A 562 -8.78 18.87 36.55
CA LEU A 562 -8.28 19.86 35.58
C LEU A 562 -9.40 20.40 34.71
N THR A 563 -9.24 21.64 34.24
CA THR A 563 -10.16 22.27 33.29
C THR A 563 -9.65 22.12 31.86
N ARG A 564 -10.55 21.78 30.93
CA ARG A 564 -10.35 21.86 29.46
C ARG A 564 -9.26 20.96 28.83
N ILE A 565 -9.17 19.68 29.21
CA ILE A 565 -8.28 18.74 28.49
C ILE A 565 -8.93 18.09 27.26
N GLN A 566 -10.26 18.09 27.15
CA GLN A 566 -11.01 17.49 26.03
C GLN A 566 -10.63 16.03 25.75
N LEU A 567 -10.56 15.18 26.78
CA LEU A 567 -10.37 13.73 26.61
C LEU A 567 -11.44 13.15 25.69
N GLY A 568 -11.05 12.27 24.77
CA GLY A 568 -11.97 11.68 23.79
C GLY A 568 -12.17 12.55 22.55
N ILE A 569 -11.28 13.50 22.26
CA ILE A 569 -11.31 14.23 20.97
C ILE A 569 -10.99 13.33 19.78
N SER A 570 -10.26 12.25 20.02
CA SER A 570 -10.03 11.14 19.11
C SER A 570 -9.95 9.86 19.94
N VAL A 571 -10.42 8.75 19.39
CA VAL A 571 -10.35 7.42 19.99
C VAL A 571 -9.93 6.40 18.95
N ALA A 572 -9.24 5.36 19.37
CA ALA A 572 -8.91 4.19 18.56
C ALA A 572 -8.84 2.96 19.47
N ALA A 573 -8.96 1.77 18.89
CA ALA A 573 -8.73 0.51 19.58
C ALA A 573 -7.85 -0.42 18.74
N ALA A 574 -6.92 -1.08 19.41
CA ALA A 574 -6.05 -2.11 18.86
C ALA A 574 -5.28 -2.77 20.00
N ASP A 575 -4.90 -4.04 19.85
CA ASP A 575 -4.00 -4.72 20.78
C ASP A 575 -2.60 -4.06 20.78
N MET A 576 -2.34 -3.16 21.74
CA MET A 576 -1.09 -2.41 21.85
C MET A 576 -0.05 -3.17 22.69
N ASN A 577 -0.42 -4.26 23.35
CA ASN A 577 0.41 -4.96 24.31
C ASN A 577 0.69 -6.43 23.93
N ASN A 578 0.11 -6.89 22.81
CA ASN A 578 0.19 -8.24 22.24
C ASN A 578 -0.42 -9.33 23.13
N ASP A 579 -1.50 -9.03 23.89
CA ASP A 579 -2.23 -10.02 24.69
C ASP A 579 -3.46 -10.62 23.97
N GLY A 580 -3.78 -10.13 22.77
CA GLY A 580 -4.91 -10.56 21.97
C GLY A 580 -6.24 -9.89 22.31
N ILE A 581 -6.26 -8.93 23.23
CA ILE A 581 -7.41 -8.08 23.53
C ILE A 581 -7.11 -6.67 23.00
N ASP A 582 -8.09 -6.01 22.38
CA ASP A 582 -7.89 -4.65 21.91
C ASP A 582 -7.76 -3.68 23.09
N ASP A 583 -6.73 -2.84 23.07
CA ASP A 583 -6.52 -1.77 24.04
C ASP A 583 -7.21 -0.48 23.58
N ILE A 584 -7.51 0.39 24.53
CA ILE A 584 -8.18 1.68 24.28
C ILE A 584 -7.17 2.81 24.19
N ILE A 585 -7.19 3.55 23.07
CA ILE A 585 -6.33 4.69 22.82
C ILE A 585 -7.18 5.96 22.82
N MET A 586 -6.83 6.93 23.67
CA MET A 586 -7.57 8.17 23.85
C MET A 586 -6.69 9.39 23.63
N GLY A 587 -7.11 10.23 22.69
CA GLY A 587 -6.56 11.55 22.47
C GLY A 587 -7.21 12.58 23.38
N SER A 588 -6.52 13.69 23.58
CA SER A 588 -7.02 14.84 24.32
C SER A 588 -6.54 16.13 23.65
N ASN A 589 -7.06 17.30 23.98
CA ASN A 589 -6.38 18.56 23.68
C ASN A 589 -5.30 18.91 24.73
N GLY A 590 -5.13 18.03 25.74
CA GLY A 590 -4.06 18.11 26.72
C GLY A 590 -2.72 17.60 26.18
N PRO A 591 -1.68 17.56 27.03
CA PRO A 591 -0.34 17.21 26.61
C PRO A 591 -0.11 15.70 26.45
N TYR A 592 -1.16 14.89 26.47
CA TYR A 592 -1.04 13.44 26.57
C TYR A 592 -1.97 12.70 25.62
N VAL A 593 -1.45 11.61 25.06
CA VAL A 593 -2.21 10.46 24.57
C VAL A 593 -2.19 9.39 25.66
N TYR A 594 -3.34 8.77 25.92
CA TYR A 594 -3.49 7.71 26.92
C TYR A 594 -3.81 6.40 26.22
N ILE A 595 -3.17 5.32 26.69
CA ILE A 595 -3.50 3.95 26.32
C ILE A 595 -3.93 3.23 27.60
N HIS A 596 -5.12 2.66 27.59
CA HIS A 596 -5.64 1.81 28.65
C HIS A 596 -5.73 0.38 28.13
N ALA A 597 -5.14 -0.57 28.86
CA ALA A 597 -5.14 -1.95 28.42
C ALA A 597 -6.56 -2.54 28.46
N GLY A 598 -6.94 -3.27 27.41
CA GLY A 598 -8.15 -4.08 27.39
C GLY A 598 -8.08 -5.15 28.48
N THR A 599 -9.25 -5.63 28.94
CA THR A 599 -9.30 -6.62 30.02
C THR A 599 -10.64 -7.34 30.07
N VAL A 600 -10.63 -8.59 30.53
CA VAL A 600 -11.88 -9.36 30.74
C VAL A 600 -12.71 -8.88 31.94
N THR A 601 -12.15 -8.04 32.82
CA THR A 601 -12.86 -7.54 34.02
C THR A 601 -12.84 -6.03 34.09
N TRP A 602 -14.02 -5.43 33.97
CA TRP A 602 -14.20 -3.99 33.95
C TRP A 602 -14.83 -3.45 35.23
N THR A 603 -14.59 -2.17 35.50
CA THR A 603 -15.31 -1.39 36.51
C THR A 603 -16.11 -0.29 35.84
N GLY A 604 -17.17 0.18 36.49
CA GLY A 604 -18.02 1.22 35.91
C GLY A 604 -17.33 2.53 35.51
N SER A 605 -16.21 2.88 36.15
CA SER A 605 -15.47 4.09 35.80
C SER A 605 -13.97 4.03 36.11
N TYR A 606 -13.19 4.74 35.30
CA TYR A 606 -11.75 4.86 35.42
C TYR A 606 -11.34 6.34 35.46
N ASP A 607 -10.59 6.73 36.49
CA ASP A 607 -9.80 7.95 36.45
C ASP A 607 -8.56 7.67 35.61
N ILE A 608 -8.52 8.28 34.43
CA ILE A 608 -7.45 8.03 33.48
C ILE A 608 -6.09 8.47 34.03
N ASN A 609 -6.00 9.34 35.05
CA ASN A 609 -4.70 9.69 35.66
C ASN A 609 -4.11 8.57 36.54
N ALA A 610 -4.96 7.69 37.04
CA ALA A 610 -4.57 6.58 37.89
C ALA A 610 -4.59 5.23 37.14
N SER A 611 -5.23 5.19 35.96
CA SER A 611 -5.60 3.96 35.27
C SER A 611 -5.22 3.99 33.79
N TYR A 612 -3.95 4.23 33.47
CA TYR A 612 -3.39 4.04 32.12
C TYR A 612 -2.34 2.92 32.13
N ALA A 613 -2.23 2.20 31.02
CA ALA A 613 -1.10 1.32 30.75
C ALA A 613 0.10 2.13 30.25
N THR A 614 -0.14 3.03 29.29
CA THR A 614 0.87 3.92 28.72
C THR A 614 0.36 5.33 28.59
N ARG A 615 1.23 6.32 28.83
CA ARG A 615 0.97 7.74 28.58
C ARG A 615 2.09 8.37 27.78
N ILE A 616 1.77 8.93 26.62
CA ILE A 616 2.76 9.61 25.74
C ILE A 616 2.57 11.12 25.88
N ASN A 617 3.61 11.80 26.36
CA ASN A 617 3.67 13.25 26.51
C ASN A 617 4.15 13.92 25.23
N ILE A 618 3.29 14.71 24.62
CA ILE A 618 3.54 15.41 23.37
C ILE A 618 3.98 16.86 23.57
N THR A 619 4.27 17.30 24.80
CA THR A 619 4.66 18.69 25.10
C THR A 619 5.88 18.85 26.01
N ALA A 620 6.49 17.77 26.53
CA ALA A 620 7.50 17.79 27.60
C ALA A 620 8.74 18.68 27.37
N SER A 621 8.98 19.13 26.13
CA SER A 621 10.22 19.78 25.69
C SER A 621 10.03 21.08 24.89
N LYS A 622 8.78 21.58 24.75
CA LYS A 622 8.46 22.73 23.88
C LYS A 622 7.45 23.69 24.57
N PRO A 623 7.29 24.94 24.10
CA PRO A 623 6.66 26.02 24.89
C PRO A 623 5.18 25.81 25.24
N SER A 624 4.75 26.52 26.28
CA SER A 624 3.42 26.52 26.92
C SER A 624 2.26 27.04 26.07
N TRP A 625 2.34 27.04 24.74
CA TRP A 625 1.23 27.42 23.85
C TRP A 625 0.89 26.32 22.82
N ILE A 626 1.60 25.18 22.86
CA ILE A 626 1.22 23.93 22.18
C ILE A 626 -0.07 23.30 22.77
N TYR A 627 -0.58 23.83 23.89
CA TYR A 627 -1.79 23.37 24.61
C TYR A 627 -3.11 23.39 23.82
N GLN A 628 -3.12 23.67 22.51
CA GLN A 628 -4.35 23.89 21.75
C GLN A 628 -4.57 22.91 20.57
N SER A 629 -3.77 21.85 20.40
CA SER A 629 -3.82 21.08 19.13
C SER A 629 -3.36 19.61 19.16
N ALA A 630 -3.18 19.01 20.33
CA ALA A 630 -2.23 17.90 20.44
C ALA A 630 -2.96 16.53 20.52
N SER A 631 -3.03 15.77 19.42
CA SER A 631 -3.68 14.44 19.22
C SER A 631 -5.10 14.45 18.61
N SER A 632 -5.25 15.11 17.46
CA SER A 632 -6.55 15.13 16.77
C SER A 632 -6.91 13.86 16.02
N VAL A 633 -5.94 12.98 15.80
CA VAL A 633 -6.10 11.76 15.04
C VAL A 633 -5.22 10.69 15.65
N LEU A 634 -5.79 9.52 15.90
CA LEU A 634 -5.11 8.34 16.39
C LEU A 634 -5.42 7.18 15.48
N ARG A 635 -4.39 6.43 15.09
CA ARG A 635 -4.55 5.15 14.40
C ARG A 635 -3.52 4.18 14.94
N ALA A 636 -3.91 2.92 15.07
CA ALA A 636 -3.01 1.87 15.51
C ALA A 636 -3.07 0.70 14.55
N SER A 637 -1.90 0.20 14.17
CA SER A 637 -1.73 -0.90 13.22
C SER A 637 -0.26 -1.28 13.16
N ASP A 638 0.08 -2.53 12.87
CA ASP A 638 1.44 -2.91 12.49
C ASP A 638 1.83 -2.31 11.12
N ILE A 639 2.60 -1.21 11.10
CA ILE A 639 2.99 -0.44 9.91
C ILE A 639 4.28 -1.01 9.31
N ASN A 640 5.22 -1.39 10.17
CA ASN A 640 6.53 -1.88 9.76
C ASN A 640 6.55 -3.41 9.52
N ASN A 641 5.41 -4.08 9.74
CA ASN A 641 5.19 -5.52 9.55
C ASN A 641 6.11 -6.38 10.45
N ASP A 642 6.31 -5.94 11.70
CA ASP A 642 7.13 -6.64 12.69
C ASP A 642 6.31 -7.52 13.66
N GLY A 643 4.99 -7.58 13.45
CA GLY A 643 4.02 -8.33 14.27
C GLY A 643 3.56 -7.59 15.52
N ARG A 644 3.96 -6.33 15.72
CA ARG A 644 3.58 -5.48 16.85
C ARG A 644 2.76 -4.29 16.37
N THR A 645 1.90 -3.77 17.24
CA THR A 645 0.97 -2.70 16.87
C THR A 645 1.61 -1.34 17.07
N ASP A 646 1.85 -0.65 15.96
CA ASP A 646 2.41 0.69 15.95
C ASP A 646 1.32 1.76 16.15
N LEU A 647 1.73 2.98 16.50
CA LEU A 647 0.84 4.10 16.79
C LEU A 647 1.12 5.30 15.88
N LEU A 648 0.09 5.81 15.21
CA LEU A 648 0.14 7.07 14.48
C LEU A 648 -0.57 8.17 15.28
N ILE A 649 0.14 9.28 15.49
CA ILE A 649 -0.35 10.45 16.21
C ILE A 649 -0.34 11.66 15.28
N GLY A 650 -1.53 12.21 14.98
CA GLY A 650 -1.67 13.47 14.27
C GLY A 650 -1.57 14.69 15.20
N VAL A 651 -0.69 15.63 14.85
CA VAL A 651 -0.46 16.88 15.59
C VAL A 651 -0.83 18.06 14.67
N ARG A 652 -1.92 18.77 14.97
CA ARG A 652 -2.52 19.77 14.06
C ARG A 652 -1.66 21.01 13.82
N SER A 653 -0.83 21.39 14.79
CA SER A 653 0.03 22.56 14.69
C SER A 653 1.33 22.25 15.41
N SER A 654 2.22 21.51 14.76
CA SER A 654 3.59 21.41 15.24
C SER A 654 4.35 22.64 14.80
N SER A 655 4.24 23.69 15.60
CA SER A 655 5.28 24.72 15.73
C SER A 655 6.54 24.18 16.43
N ALA A 656 6.66 22.85 16.58
CA ALA A 656 7.77 22.18 17.25
C ALA A 656 9.13 22.50 16.57
N CYS A 657 9.10 22.92 15.31
CA CYS A 657 10.26 23.33 14.53
C CYS A 657 9.79 24.10 13.28
N VAL A 658 10.69 24.91 12.72
CA VAL A 658 10.47 25.76 11.55
C VAL A 658 11.03 25.02 10.32
N LYS A 659 10.26 24.90 9.23
CA LYS A 659 10.75 24.32 7.97
C LYS A 659 11.90 25.20 7.44
N ASP A 660 13.01 24.61 6.98
CA ASP A 660 14.20 25.37 6.55
C ASP A 660 13.81 26.44 5.50
N GLY A 661 13.87 27.71 5.90
CA GLY A 661 13.53 28.87 5.05
C GLY A 661 12.09 29.40 5.12
N ASP A 662 11.16 28.74 5.82
CA ASP A 662 9.78 29.24 5.98
C ASP A 662 9.62 30.02 7.29
N THR A 663 9.34 31.32 7.20
CA THR A 663 9.17 32.19 8.37
C THR A 663 7.71 32.41 8.76
N THR A 664 6.76 31.71 8.11
CA THR A 664 5.35 32.17 8.08
C THR A 664 4.26 31.15 8.43
N GLY A 665 4.50 29.84 8.55
CA GLY A 665 3.40 28.92 8.92
C GLY A 665 3.77 27.62 9.63
N THR A 666 2.85 27.11 10.44
CA THR A 666 2.94 25.81 11.11
C THR A 666 2.42 24.71 10.19
N VAL A 667 3.20 23.66 9.96
CA VAL A 667 2.76 22.46 9.23
C VAL A 667 2.13 21.46 10.21
N GLY A 668 0.99 20.86 9.85
CA GLY A 668 0.44 19.71 10.57
C GLY A 668 1.24 18.45 10.25
N SER A 669 1.55 17.65 11.27
CA SER A 669 2.43 16.47 11.13
C SER A 669 1.82 15.22 11.72
N ILE A 670 2.15 14.07 11.14
CA ILE A 670 1.83 12.74 11.66
C ILE A 670 3.12 12.11 12.16
N TYR A 671 3.09 11.55 13.37
CA TYR A 671 4.19 10.81 13.96
C TYR A 671 3.81 9.34 14.00
N ALA A 672 4.52 8.50 13.25
CA ALA A 672 4.40 7.04 13.32
C ALA A 672 5.43 6.52 14.31
N LEU A 673 4.96 5.85 15.35
CA LEU A 673 5.76 5.35 16.48
C LEU A 673 5.68 3.83 16.49
N PHE A 674 6.81 3.16 16.37
CA PHE A 674 6.87 1.71 16.36
C PHE A 674 6.86 1.15 17.78
N GLN A 675 6.11 0.08 18.00
CA GLN A 675 6.05 -0.54 19.30
C GLN A 675 7.41 -1.19 19.65
N PRO A 676 8.02 -0.83 20.79
CA PRO A 676 9.26 -1.45 21.23
C PRO A 676 9.14 -2.96 21.40
N ALA A 677 10.21 -3.71 21.12
CA ALA A 677 10.24 -5.15 21.39
C ALA A 677 10.05 -5.50 22.88
N THR A 678 10.27 -4.53 23.78
CA THR A 678 10.01 -4.65 25.22
C THR A 678 8.58 -4.28 25.63
N GLY A 679 7.72 -3.92 24.68
CA GLY A 679 6.41 -3.32 24.92
C GLY A 679 6.49 -1.81 25.17
N TRP A 680 5.32 -1.15 25.14
CA TRP A 680 5.23 0.28 25.40
C TRP A 680 5.67 0.63 26.84
N PRO A 681 6.43 1.71 27.04
CA PRO A 681 6.74 2.20 28.37
C PRO A 681 5.48 2.74 29.06
N ALA A 682 5.43 2.67 30.39
CA ALA A 682 4.33 3.25 31.16
C ALA A 682 4.18 4.77 30.94
N SER A 683 5.29 5.45 30.66
CA SER A 683 5.28 6.84 30.23
C SER A 683 6.42 7.12 29.26
N ALA A 684 6.16 7.88 28.20
CA ALA A 684 7.17 8.37 27.27
C ALA A 684 6.96 9.84 26.92
N ASN A 685 8.01 10.53 26.52
CA ASN A 685 7.94 11.82 25.87
C ASN A 685 8.12 11.61 24.37
N LEU A 686 7.26 12.22 23.54
CA LEU A 686 7.40 12.17 22.08
C LEU A 686 8.60 12.98 21.61
N PHE A 687 8.83 14.14 22.24
CA PHE A 687 9.88 15.07 21.85
C PHE A 687 11.07 15.03 22.81
N GLN A 688 12.26 15.21 22.26
CA GLN A 688 13.46 15.49 23.03
C GLN A 688 13.78 16.98 23.01
N ASN A 689 14.59 17.44 23.96
CA ASN A 689 15.10 18.81 23.96
C ASN A 689 16.12 18.95 22.83
N ASP A 690 15.64 19.30 21.64
CA ASP A 690 16.47 19.61 20.50
C ASP A 690 16.73 21.13 20.42
N PRO A 691 17.97 21.60 20.68
CA PRO A 691 18.34 23.01 20.60
C PRO A 691 18.53 23.51 19.16
N SER A 692 18.59 22.61 18.16
CA SER A 692 18.81 22.99 16.76
C SER A 692 17.58 23.64 16.12
N GLY A 693 16.37 23.26 16.55
CA GLY A 693 15.12 23.84 16.07
C GLY A 693 14.70 23.40 14.65
N THR A 694 15.47 22.51 14.02
CA THR A 694 15.22 21.96 12.69
C THR A 694 14.28 20.75 12.71
N CYS A 695 13.27 20.75 11.83
CA CYS A 695 12.37 19.61 11.63
C CYS A 695 13.01 18.58 10.70
N ASN A 696 13.53 17.46 11.19
CA ASN A 696 14.05 16.39 10.32
C ASN A 696 13.85 14.97 10.88
N GLY A 697 12.99 14.83 11.90
CA GLY A 697 12.77 13.59 12.65
C GLY A 697 13.72 13.41 13.83
N SER A 698 14.83 14.17 13.91
CA SER A 698 15.73 14.10 15.08
C SER A 698 15.13 14.70 16.35
N GLU A 699 14.03 15.44 16.25
CA GLU A 699 13.27 15.94 17.40
C GLU A 699 12.52 14.84 18.18
N ILE A 700 12.35 13.65 17.59
CA ILE A 700 11.66 12.51 18.20
C ILE A 700 12.55 11.87 19.27
N ASN A 701 12.01 11.70 20.48
CA ASN A 701 12.72 11.12 21.61
C ASN A 701 12.65 9.59 21.59
N THR A 702 13.44 8.99 20.69
CA THR A 702 13.51 7.54 20.49
C THR A 702 13.89 6.80 21.77
N THR A 703 14.72 7.40 22.62
CA THR A 703 15.13 6.79 23.90
C THR A 703 13.94 6.68 24.85
N SER A 704 13.13 7.73 24.98
CA SER A 704 11.96 7.70 25.86
C SER A 704 10.88 6.78 25.34
N LEU A 705 10.70 6.70 24.02
CA LEU A 705 9.71 5.84 23.37
C LEU A 705 10.12 4.35 23.48
N ASN A 706 11.42 4.05 23.42
CA ASN A 706 11.97 2.70 23.49
C ASN A 706 12.45 2.32 24.90
N GLY A 707 11.64 2.63 25.92
CA GLY A 707 11.85 2.14 27.30
C GLY A 707 13.16 2.59 27.97
N GLY A 708 13.75 3.71 27.54
CA GLY A 708 15.01 4.23 28.06
C GLY A 708 16.25 3.78 27.27
N THR A 709 16.09 3.02 26.18
CA THR A 709 17.18 2.58 25.31
C THR A 709 17.12 3.32 23.98
N ALA A 710 18.18 4.05 23.62
CA ALA A 710 18.22 4.74 22.33
C ALA A 710 18.17 3.76 21.16
N CYS A 711 17.40 4.10 20.13
CA CYS A 711 17.36 3.35 18.88
C CYS A 711 18.63 3.62 18.05
N ALA A 712 19.04 2.65 17.23
CA ALA A 712 20.25 2.80 16.41
C ALA A 712 20.13 3.97 15.42
N THR A 713 18.95 4.12 14.83
CA THR A 713 18.50 5.29 14.08
C THR A 713 17.07 5.67 14.51
N THR A 714 16.64 6.91 14.22
CA THR A 714 15.24 7.32 14.48
C THR A 714 14.27 6.41 13.75
N ALA A 715 14.55 6.12 12.49
CA ALA A 715 13.76 5.29 11.59
C ALA A 715 13.53 3.85 12.06
N ASP A 716 14.31 3.36 13.02
CA ASP A 716 14.10 2.03 13.61
C ASP A 716 12.95 2.03 14.63
N CYS A 717 12.52 3.21 15.11
CA CYS A 717 11.55 3.35 16.18
C CYS A 717 10.43 4.35 15.88
N ALA A 718 10.65 5.27 14.96
CA ALA A 718 9.65 6.25 14.57
C ALA A 718 10.03 6.94 13.26
N PHE A 719 9.05 7.54 12.63
CA PHE A 719 9.26 8.55 11.60
C PHE A 719 8.14 9.59 11.64
N ARG A 720 8.36 10.68 10.91
CA ARG A 720 7.43 11.79 10.80
C ARG A 720 6.97 11.97 9.35
N ILE A 721 5.71 12.34 9.17
CA ILE A 721 5.14 12.77 7.89
C ILE A 721 4.69 14.22 8.04
N ASP A 722 5.15 15.10 7.15
CA ASP A 722 4.78 16.51 7.12
C ASP A 722 3.78 16.82 6.02
N GLY A 723 2.77 17.65 6.36
CA GLY A 723 1.85 18.22 5.38
C GLY A 723 2.57 19.03 4.28
N PRO A 724 1.92 19.20 3.11
CA PRO A 724 2.55 19.77 1.93
C PRO A 724 2.82 21.29 2.02
N THR A 725 1.98 22.08 2.70
CA THR A 725 2.25 23.52 2.88
C THR A 725 2.02 24.02 4.32
N ALA A 726 2.48 25.24 4.57
CA ALA A 726 2.42 25.89 5.87
C ALA A 726 0.99 26.37 6.19
N GLY A 727 0.44 25.92 7.32
CA GLY A 727 -0.95 26.19 7.72
C GLY A 727 -1.94 25.08 7.35
N GLU A 728 -1.48 24.05 6.64
CA GLU A 728 -2.32 22.93 6.22
C GLU A 728 -2.19 21.70 7.14
N TYR A 729 -3.31 21.00 7.26
CA TYR A 729 -3.47 19.86 8.14
C TYR A 729 -3.20 18.56 7.36
N ALA A 730 -2.26 17.73 7.81
CA ALA A 730 -2.28 16.31 7.47
C ALA A 730 -3.37 15.63 8.31
N TYR A 731 -4.45 15.22 7.65
CA TYR A 731 -5.65 14.59 8.19
C TYR A 731 -5.65 13.07 7.92
N ILE A 732 -6.24 12.33 8.87
CA ILE A 732 -6.57 10.89 8.87
C ILE A 732 -5.62 9.99 8.06
N PRO A 733 -4.62 9.35 8.71
CA PRO A 733 -3.96 8.21 8.11
C PRO A 733 -4.89 7.00 8.17
N LEU A 734 -5.36 6.54 7.02
CA LEU A 734 -5.85 5.19 6.88
C LEU A 734 -4.64 4.27 6.70
N VAL A 735 -4.57 3.20 7.50
CA VAL A 735 -3.47 2.24 7.44
C VAL A 735 -4.02 0.90 7.01
N THR A 736 -3.72 0.48 5.80
CA THR A 736 -4.27 -0.75 5.19
C THR A 736 -3.36 -1.26 4.08
N ASP A 737 -3.48 -2.53 3.72
CA ASP A 737 -2.77 -3.12 2.57
C ASP A 737 -3.59 -2.88 1.29
N LEU A 738 -3.31 -1.76 0.61
CA LEU A 738 -4.03 -1.32 -0.59
C LEU A 738 -3.63 -2.13 -1.83
N ASN A 739 -2.39 -2.62 -1.88
CA ASN A 739 -1.86 -3.32 -3.06
C ASN A 739 -1.74 -4.83 -2.88
N ARG A 740 -2.13 -5.35 -1.71
CA ARG A 740 -2.08 -6.77 -1.34
C ARG A 740 -0.67 -7.33 -1.36
N ASP A 741 0.33 -6.52 -1.01
CA ASP A 741 1.72 -6.98 -0.88
C ASP A 741 2.08 -7.44 0.54
N SER A 742 1.06 -7.54 1.41
CA SER A 742 1.16 -7.87 2.84
C SER A 742 1.89 -6.82 3.66
N LYS A 743 2.03 -5.60 3.15
CA LYS A 743 2.52 -4.44 3.89
C LYS A 743 1.42 -3.40 3.90
N LYS A 744 1.38 -2.61 4.97
CA LYS A 744 0.34 -1.59 5.11
C LYS A 744 0.84 -0.27 4.55
N GLU A 745 0.04 0.31 3.68
CA GLU A 745 0.14 1.68 3.20
C GLU A 745 -0.39 2.64 4.25
N ILE A 746 0.11 3.87 4.21
CA ILE A 746 -0.44 5.01 4.96
C ILE A 746 -1.06 5.97 3.96
N VAL A 747 -2.38 6.14 4.01
CA VAL A 747 -3.10 7.12 3.19
C VAL A 747 -3.34 8.38 3.99
N VAL A 748 -2.70 9.49 3.63
CA VAL A 748 -2.80 10.79 4.29
C VAL A 748 -3.64 11.74 3.45
N ALA A 749 -4.71 12.29 4.01
CA ALA A 749 -5.44 13.38 3.39
C ALA A 749 -4.82 14.71 3.81
N ALA A 750 -4.49 15.60 2.88
CA ALA A 750 -4.05 16.96 3.13
C ALA A 750 -5.08 17.95 2.53
N PRO A 751 -6.19 18.23 3.24
CA PRO A 751 -7.11 19.27 2.82
C PRO A 751 -6.41 20.62 2.92
N GLY A 752 -6.13 21.26 1.79
CA GLY A 752 -5.66 22.64 1.77
C GLY A 752 -4.62 22.98 0.71
N HIS A 753 -3.99 21.97 0.10
CA HIS A 753 -2.81 22.00 -0.80
C HIS A 753 -2.56 23.29 -1.57
N ASP A 754 -3.63 23.89 -2.09
CA ASP A 754 -3.67 25.27 -2.57
C ASP A 754 -5.03 25.87 -2.19
N SER A 755 -5.18 27.21 -2.21
CA SER A 755 -6.42 27.93 -1.87
C SER A 755 -7.66 27.46 -2.68
N GLY A 756 -8.27 26.33 -2.30
CA GLY A 756 -9.38 25.66 -2.98
C GLY A 756 -9.16 24.22 -3.50
N VAL A 757 -8.02 23.57 -3.24
CA VAL A 757 -7.75 22.17 -3.68
C VAL A 757 -7.19 21.36 -2.51
N GLY A 758 -7.76 20.18 -2.24
CA GLY A 758 -7.21 19.20 -1.28
C GLY A 758 -6.46 18.07 -2.01
N ALA A 759 -5.53 17.41 -1.32
CA ALA A 759 -4.78 16.26 -1.85
C ALA A 759 -4.92 15.03 -0.96
N ILE A 760 -4.81 13.83 -1.53
CA ILE A 760 -4.63 12.56 -0.80
C ILE A 760 -3.34 11.90 -1.27
N TYR A 761 -2.54 11.44 -0.31
CA TYR A 761 -1.27 10.76 -0.54
C TYR A 761 -1.34 9.32 -0.06
N ALA A 762 -0.93 8.36 -0.88
CA ALA A 762 -0.72 6.97 -0.42
C ALA A 762 0.77 6.67 -0.31
N ILE A 763 1.25 6.38 0.90
CA ILE A 763 2.64 6.03 1.21
C ILE A 763 2.74 4.50 1.33
N TYR A 764 3.41 3.84 0.38
CA TYR A 764 3.51 2.38 0.34
C TYR A 764 4.41 1.78 1.44
N GLY A 765 3.92 0.68 2.03
CA GLY A 765 4.58 -0.04 3.11
C GLY A 765 5.91 -0.69 2.68
N ARG A 766 6.83 -0.90 3.63
CA ARG A 766 8.16 -1.49 3.38
C ARG A 766 8.51 -2.53 4.46
N ARG A 767 9.18 -3.62 4.07
CA ARG A 767 9.46 -4.80 4.93
C ARG A 767 10.77 -4.71 5.73
N ALA A 768 11.74 -3.90 5.32
CA ALA A 768 13.01 -3.68 6.04
C ALA A 768 13.87 -2.58 5.38
N VAL A 769 14.68 -1.92 6.22
CA VAL A 769 15.78 -0.95 5.94
C VAL A 769 15.28 0.51 5.77
N PRO A 770 15.89 1.47 6.50
CA PRO A 770 15.16 2.40 7.37
C PRO A 770 14.14 3.24 6.62
N TRP A 771 12.98 3.45 7.25
CA TRP A 771 12.09 4.55 6.88
C TRP A 771 12.91 5.84 6.83
N ASP A 772 12.60 6.76 5.93
CA ASP A 772 13.20 8.08 6.05
C ASP A 772 12.70 8.67 7.39
N SER A 773 13.59 9.24 8.20
CA SER A 773 13.20 9.79 9.52
C SER A 773 12.13 10.88 9.39
N MET A 774 11.98 11.44 8.19
CA MET A 774 10.97 12.37 7.76
C MET A 774 10.53 12.07 6.32
N ILE A 775 9.22 12.12 6.08
CA ILE A 775 8.58 12.16 4.76
C ILE A 775 7.92 13.53 4.62
N ASP A 776 8.39 14.34 3.67
CA ASP A 776 7.79 15.64 3.38
C ASP A 776 6.82 15.53 2.19
N LEU A 777 5.52 15.67 2.45
CA LEU A 777 4.51 15.59 1.39
C LEU A 777 4.66 16.74 0.38
N ALA A 778 5.33 17.85 0.72
CA ALA A 778 5.60 18.95 -0.23
C ALA A 778 6.55 18.53 -1.36
N VAL A 779 7.47 17.60 -1.06
CA VAL A 779 8.39 17.04 -2.07
C VAL A 779 7.64 16.08 -2.99
N ILE A 780 6.65 15.37 -2.45
CA ILE A 780 5.74 14.51 -3.21
C ILE A 780 4.75 15.37 -4.03
N ALA A 781 4.36 16.54 -3.54
CA ALA A 781 3.47 17.50 -4.21
C ALA A 781 4.08 18.12 -5.48
N HIS A 782 5.40 18.31 -5.51
CA HIS A 782 6.07 18.94 -6.65
C HIS A 782 6.19 18.04 -7.90
N THR A 783 5.68 16.81 -7.84
CA THR A 783 5.79 15.86 -8.96
C THR A 783 4.65 15.91 -9.96
N ASP A 784 3.53 16.59 -9.73
CA ASP A 784 2.42 16.68 -10.70
C ASP A 784 1.48 17.89 -10.48
N VAL A 785 1.95 19.12 -10.76
CA VAL A 785 1.05 20.28 -10.92
C VAL A 785 0.74 20.46 -12.41
N ALA A 786 -0.27 19.73 -12.90
CA ALA A 786 -1.05 20.17 -14.04
C ALA A 786 -2.41 20.67 -13.52
N ALA A 787 -2.55 21.99 -13.45
CA ALA A 787 -3.78 22.67 -13.08
C ALA A 787 -4.93 22.28 -14.03
N LEU A 788 -6.05 21.81 -13.48
CA LEU A 788 -7.36 21.94 -14.13
C LEU A 788 -7.93 23.30 -13.74
N ALA A 789 -7.53 24.32 -14.50
CA ALA A 789 -8.29 25.55 -14.57
C ALA A 789 -9.50 25.29 -15.49
N GLY A 790 -10.66 25.01 -14.90
CA GLY A 790 -11.92 25.38 -15.52
C GLY A 790 -12.01 26.91 -15.44
N ASP A 791 -11.62 27.60 -16.51
CA ASP A 791 -11.81 29.03 -16.66
C ASP A 791 -13.28 29.38 -16.40
N GLY A 792 -13.52 30.14 -15.34
CA GLY A 792 -14.74 30.90 -15.17
C GLY A 792 -14.76 32.05 -16.17
N GLY A 793 -14.99 31.71 -17.43
CA GLY A 793 -15.25 32.67 -18.50
C GLY A 793 -16.74 32.83 -18.72
N GLU A 794 -17.41 33.65 -17.90
CA GLU A 794 -18.46 34.49 -18.45
C GLU A 794 -17.74 35.55 -19.30
N ASP A 795 -17.72 35.39 -20.62
CA ASP A 795 -17.82 36.51 -21.56
C ASP A 795 -18.18 36.02 -22.98
N ALA A 796 -19.37 36.46 -23.36
CA ALA A 796 -20.07 36.58 -24.64
C ALA A 796 -19.31 36.53 -26.00
N GLU A 797 -20.02 35.97 -27.00
CA GLU A 797 -20.04 36.26 -28.46
C GLU A 797 -18.71 36.01 -29.23
N GLU A 798 -18.64 35.23 -30.33
CA GLU A 798 -19.47 35.08 -31.54
C GLU A 798 -19.15 33.74 -32.22
#